data_AF-A0A662WGG3-F1
#
_entry.id   AF-A0A662WGG3-F1
#
_cell.length_a   1.000
_cell.length_b   1.000
_cell.length_c   1.000
_cell.angle_alpha   90.00
_cell.angle_beta   90.00
_cell.angle_gamma   90.00
#
_symmetry.space_group_name_H-M   'P 1'
#
loop_
_entity.id
_entity.type
_entity.pdbx_description
1 polymer ?
#
loop_
_entity_poly.entity_id
_entity_poly.type
_entity_poly.pdbx_seq_one_letter_code
_entity_poly.pdbx_strand_id
1 'polypeptide(L)'
;MEHFRRTRAKPTARTSKMTSFFGALRARVAAVDSLLCVGLDPHVAELPEASAAAAQAFCLRLIEQTQHVAAAYKPNSAFFEAFGAEGITALHTVIKAVPAGIPVLLDAKRGDISTTAAAYAVSAFEKLEAHAITLAPYMGQDSIDPFVRGHPERGCFVLCKTSNPSANDFQTLSVGSRALFEEVAAKCEQWNSEDNVGLVVGATDVEALRRVRAVTPKLWILAPGIGAQGGNLEEAVTAGLSSDGLGLLVPVSRGISKASNPKEAAESLRDAINAVRKTKVAAAAVSVSSSRESEFIKFALSFGVLKFGDFTLKSGRKSPYFFNAGLFRTGRALGQLGKFYAQAIHVRSARHEAALWANGVEFDVLFGPAYKGITLAAAVAIAYAELYDVDLPFAYNRKEAKDHGEGGVLVGADMTNKKVLIIDDVITAGTAIREAFGILEKTGAHVSGVCISLDRQEKVSVEDTRSAIDQVKESFGIPVVSIAALDDLVGFLESVDPATDANAAFLPVIRAYRADFGQAAAIAMFSRRVLVSANSIERVASNRQIRRKTRHPANLRALQRQPQEEVAVPPLKYEPTYVPETVSFNGWSPAPAAPLPGLPFHVKRTAVGLQLPVYRDYRNGRTRVLTILRRFKGDEQELRDEMSKVCEGKEVAI
;
A
#
# COMPACT_ATOMS: atom_id res chain seq x y z
N MET A 1 53.15 -44.89 -4.40
CA MET A 1 51.97 -44.79 -3.49
C MET A 1 52.14 -43.60 -2.53
N GLU A 2 51.87 -42.34 -2.88
CA GLU A 2 50.98 -41.80 -3.92
C GLU A 2 49.53 -42.31 -3.82
N HIS A 3 48.51 -41.51 -4.09
CA HIS A 3 48.37 -40.03 -4.10
C HIS A 3 46.85 -39.81 -4.21
N PHE A 4 46.24 -38.94 -3.40
CA PHE A 4 45.18 -37.99 -3.80
C PHE A 4 44.50 -37.36 -2.57
N ARG A 5 44.91 -36.14 -2.23
CA ARG A 5 44.07 -35.25 -1.41
C ARG A 5 42.91 -34.75 -2.27
N ARG A 6 41.70 -35.29 -2.11
CA ARG A 6 40.48 -34.65 -2.66
C ARG A 6 40.16 -33.40 -1.84
N THR A 7 40.65 -32.25 -2.31
CA THR A 7 40.25 -30.93 -1.81
C THR A 7 38.75 -30.73 -1.99
N ARG A 8 37.98 -30.66 -0.89
CA ARG A 8 36.62 -30.10 -0.93
C ARG A 8 36.73 -28.61 -1.28
N ALA A 9 36.48 -28.26 -2.53
CA ALA A 9 36.27 -26.88 -2.92
C ALA A 9 35.09 -26.31 -2.12
N LYS A 10 35.30 -25.20 -1.41
CA LYS A 10 34.17 -24.46 -0.82
C LYS A 10 33.33 -23.93 -1.98
N PRO A 11 32.00 -24.12 -1.98
CA PRO A 11 31.16 -23.54 -3.02
C PRO A 11 31.17 -22.02 -2.88
N THR A 12 31.94 -21.34 -3.73
CA THR A 12 31.96 -19.87 -3.85
C THR A 12 30.72 -19.37 -4.60
N ALA A 13 29.55 -19.81 -4.17
CA ALA A 13 28.28 -19.26 -4.61
C ALA A 13 28.10 -17.90 -3.94
N ARG A 14 28.26 -16.82 -4.71
CA ARG A 14 27.54 -15.59 -4.41
C ARG A 14 26.06 -15.95 -4.48
N THR A 15 25.34 -15.80 -3.38
CA THR A 15 23.88 -15.90 -3.37
C THR A 15 23.30 -14.72 -4.16
N SER A 16 23.14 -14.90 -5.47
CA SER A 16 22.16 -14.13 -6.23
C SER A 16 20.81 -14.36 -5.56
N LYS A 17 20.21 -13.30 -5.02
CA LYS A 17 18.86 -13.36 -4.45
C LYS A 17 17.94 -13.94 -5.53
N MET A 18 17.30 -15.08 -5.26
CA MET A 18 16.45 -15.71 -6.26
C MET A 18 15.32 -14.75 -6.63
N THR A 19 15.04 -14.63 -7.93
CA THR A 19 13.98 -13.77 -8.44
C THR A 19 12.63 -14.40 -8.09
N SER A 20 11.72 -13.64 -7.49
CA SER A 20 10.33 -14.08 -7.29
C SER A 20 9.67 -14.41 -8.63
N PHE A 21 8.62 -15.24 -8.61
CA PHE A 21 7.82 -15.52 -9.81
C PHE A 21 7.35 -14.23 -10.51
N PHE A 22 6.85 -13.25 -9.77
CA PHE A 22 6.41 -11.98 -10.37
C PHE A 22 7.57 -11.07 -10.78
N GLY A 23 8.75 -11.19 -10.18
CA GLY A 23 9.98 -10.58 -10.71
C GLY A 23 10.38 -11.16 -12.07
N ALA A 24 10.38 -12.49 -12.20
CA ALA A 24 10.64 -13.19 -13.46
C ALA A 24 9.56 -12.87 -14.53
N LEU A 25 8.29 -12.83 -14.13
CA LEU A 25 7.17 -12.47 -15.01
C LEU A 25 7.31 -11.03 -15.52
N ARG A 26 7.60 -10.05 -14.65
CA ARG A 26 7.83 -8.65 -15.07
C ARG A 26 8.97 -8.55 -16.09
N ALA A 27 10.07 -9.29 -15.88
CA ALA A 27 11.18 -9.35 -16.83
C ALA A 27 10.77 -9.96 -18.19
N ARG A 28 9.99 -11.05 -18.19
CA ARG A 28 9.46 -11.67 -19.42
C ARG A 28 8.49 -10.73 -20.15
N VAL A 29 7.54 -10.14 -19.44
CA VAL A 29 6.55 -9.17 -19.94
C VAL A 29 7.24 -7.98 -20.63
N ALA A 30 8.33 -7.46 -20.05
CA ALA A 30 9.13 -6.39 -20.66
C ALA A 30 9.92 -6.87 -21.89
N ALA A 31 10.38 -8.12 -21.92
CA ALA A 31 11.19 -8.67 -23.02
C ALA A 31 10.40 -8.98 -24.29
N VAL A 32 9.10 -9.30 -24.20
CA VAL A 32 8.22 -9.58 -25.36
C VAL A 32 7.08 -8.57 -25.56
N ASP A 33 7.09 -7.47 -24.79
CA ASP A 33 6.03 -6.44 -24.74
C ASP A 33 4.61 -7.05 -24.72
N SER A 34 4.32 -7.92 -23.75
CA SER A 34 3.09 -8.73 -23.75
C SER A 34 2.57 -9.05 -22.36
N LEU A 35 1.25 -9.12 -22.21
CA LEU A 35 0.53 -9.66 -21.05
C LEU A 35 -0.29 -10.92 -21.40
N LEU A 36 -0.14 -11.45 -22.62
CA LEU A 36 -0.86 -12.63 -23.10
C LEU A 36 -0.33 -13.89 -22.42
N CYS A 37 -1.22 -14.63 -21.76
CA CYS A 37 -0.94 -15.96 -21.24
C CYS A 37 -1.61 -16.99 -22.16
N VAL A 38 -0.85 -17.98 -22.65
CA VAL A 38 -1.38 -18.96 -23.61
C VAL A 38 -1.83 -20.23 -22.87
N GLY A 39 -3.12 -20.52 -22.93
CA GLY A 39 -3.70 -21.72 -22.36
C GLY A 39 -3.34 -22.97 -23.16
N LEU A 40 -2.89 -24.01 -22.46
CA LEU A 40 -2.55 -25.31 -23.06
C LEU A 40 -3.59 -26.33 -22.57
N ASP A 41 -4.77 -26.24 -23.15
CA ASP A 41 -5.97 -26.97 -22.73
C ASP A 41 -6.39 -27.95 -23.85
N PRO A 42 -5.80 -29.16 -23.94
CA PRO A 42 -6.06 -30.13 -25.01
C PRO A 42 -7.45 -30.80 -24.87
N HIS A 43 -8.50 -30.08 -25.25
CA HIS A 43 -9.85 -30.62 -25.37
C HIS A 43 -9.88 -31.77 -26.39
N VAL A 44 -10.45 -32.93 -26.01
CA VAL A 44 -10.54 -34.13 -26.89
C VAL A 44 -11.13 -33.82 -28.27
N ALA A 45 -12.13 -32.93 -28.35
CA ALA A 45 -12.75 -32.49 -29.61
C ALA A 45 -11.89 -31.52 -30.46
N GLU A 46 -10.65 -31.25 -30.06
CA GLU A 46 -9.63 -30.48 -30.79
C GLU A 46 -8.40 -31.33 -31.14
N LEU A 47 -8.42 -32.63 -30.80
CA LEU A 47 -7.35 -33.59 -31.08
C LEU A 47 -7.73 -34.49 -32.28
N PRO A 48 -6.75 -34.99 -33.05
CA PRO A 48 -7.00 -35.98 -34.11
C PRO A 48 -7.44 -37.35 -33.56
N GLU A 49 -7.07 -37.66 -32.31
CA GLU A 49 -7.46 -38.87 -31.58
C GLU A 49 -7.51 -38.55 -30.07
N ALA A 50 -8.25 -39.36 -29.30
CA ALA A 50 -8.41 -39.19 -27.86
C ALA A 50 -7.23 -39.80 -27.05
N SER A 51 -5.99 -39.38 -27.35
CA SER A 51 -4.78 -39.92 -26.71
C SER A 51 -3.94 -38.85 -25.98
N ALA A 52 -3.16 -39.28 -24.99
CA ALA A 52 -2.17 -38.43 -24.33
C ALA A 52 -1.08 -37.94 -25.29
N ALA A 53 -0.72 -38.75 -26.30
CA ALA A 53 0.25 -38.38 -27.34
C ALA A 53 -0.26 -37.24 -28.23
N ALA A 54 -1.53 -37.30 -28.64
CA ALA A 54 -2.19 -36.22 -29.38
C ALA A 54 -2.33 -34.95 -28.52
N ALA A 55 -2.68 -35.08 -27.25
CA ALA A 55 -2.74 -33.96 -26.30
C ALA A 55 -1.38 -33.28 -26.12
N GLN A 56 -0.29 -34.06 -26.04
CA GLN A 56 1.08 -33.57 -26.02
C GLN A 56 1.42 -32.82 -27.32
N ALA A 57 1.24 -33.45 -28.48
CA ALA A 57 1.59 -32.88 -29.78
C ALA A 57 0.81 -31.58 -30.07
N PHE A 58 -0.47 -31.52 -29.70
CA PHE A 58 -1.30 -30.31 -29.73
C PHE A 58 -0.66 -29.16 -28.94
N CYS A 59 -0.23 -29.42 -27.70
CA CYS A 59 0.37 -28.39 -26.85
C CYS A 59 1.76 -27.95 -27.34
N LEU A 60 2.60 -28.89 -27.80
CA LEU A 60 3.93 -28.59 -28.33
C LEU A 60 3.86 -27.65 -29.55
N ARG A 61 2.94 -27.92 -30.48
CA ARG A 61 2.65 -27.04 -31.63
C ARG A 61 2.22 -25.64 -31.20
N LEU A 62 1.36 -25.53 -30.18
CA LEU A 62 0.94 -24.22 -29.66
C LEU A 62 2.08 -23.45 -28.99
N ILE A 63 2.97 -24.13 -28.27
CA ILE A 63 4.20 -23.52 -27.72
C ILE A 63 5.07 -23.01 -28.87
N GLU A 64 5.39 -23.86 -29.85
CA GLU A 64 6.22 -23.52 -31.01
C GLU A 64 5.72 -22.25 -31.72
N GLN A 65 4.40 -22.18 -31.98
CA GLN A 65 3.76 -21.10 -32.72
C GLN A 65 3.58 -19.78 -31.93
N THR A 66 3.73 -19.77 -30.60
CA THR A 66 3.39 -18.60 -29.75
C THR A 66 4.49 -18.14 -28.78
N GLN A 67 5.60 -18.86 -28.67
CA GLN A 67 6.70 -18.62 -27.73
C GLN A 67 7.38 -17.25 -27.83
N HIS A 68 7.16 -16.52 -28.92
CA HIS A 68 7.68 -15.16 -29.14
C HIS A 68 6.78 -14.06 -28.55
N VAL A 69 5.49 -14.33 -28.33
CA VAL A 69 4.51 -13.37 -27.75
C VAL A 69 3.91 -13.81 -26.41
N ALA A 70 4.06 -15.08 -26.01
CA ALA A 70 3.56 -15.58 -24.73
C ALA A 70 4.32 -14.95 -23.53
N ALA A 71 3.61 -14.22 -22.67
CA ALA A 71 4.13 -13.76 -21.38
C ALA A 71 4.23 -14.90 -20.37
N ALA A 72 3.35 -15.90 -20.48
CA ALA A 72 3.37 -17.17 -19.74
C ALA A 72 2.58 -18.26 -20.50
N TYR A 73 2.78 -19.53 -20.13
CA TYR A 73 1.92 -20.65 -20.54
C TYR A 73 1.08 -21.15 -19.36
N LYS A 74 -0.15 -21.63 -19.64
CA LYS A 74 -1.08 -22.13 -18.61
C LYS A 74 -1.74 -23.46 -18.99
N PRO A 75 -1.08 -24.61 -18.79
CA PRO A 75 -1.76 -25.90 -18.85
C PRO A 75 -2.77 -26.04 -17.70
N ASN A 76 -4.02 -26.40 -17.99
CA ASN A 76 -4.99 -26.85 -16.99
C ASN A 76 -4.88 -28.37 -16.84
N SER A 77 -4.55 -28.84 -15.63
CA SER A 77 -4.20 -30.26 -15.42
C SER A 77 -5.35 -31.21 -15.73
N ALA A 78 -6.62 -30.78 -15.61
CA ALA A 78 -7.79 -31.63 -15.84
C ALA A 78 -7.84 -32.25 -17.26
N PHE A 79 -7.37 -31.52 -18.29
CA PHE A 79 -7.33 -32.04 -19.67
C PHE A 79 -6.21 -33.06 -19.90
N PHE A 80 -5.27 -33.19 -18.97
CA PHE A 80 -4.23 -34.20 -18.97
C PHE A 80 -4.58 -35.35 -18.04
N GLU A 81 -5.07 -35.07 -16.83
CA GLU A 81 -5.58 -36.03 -15.86
C GLU A 81 -6.65 -36.97 -16.47
N ALA A 82 -7.43 -36.48 -17.45
CA ALA A 82 -8.40 -37.27 -18.22
C ALA A 82 -7.79 -38.46 -19.00
N PHE A 83 -6.49 -38.45 -19.31
CA PHE A 83 -5.77 -39.56 -19.96
C PHE A 83 -4.93 -40.39 -18.96
N GLY A 84 -5.20 -40.27 -17.65
CA GLY A 84 -4.54 -41.06 -16.61
C GLY A 84 -3.02 -40.86 -16.55
N ALA A 85 -2.27 -41.93 -16.30
CA ALA A 85 -0.81 -41.88 -16.10
C ALA A 85 -0.04 -41.39 -17.34
N GLU A 86 -0.50 -41.76 -18.54
CA GLU A 86 0.06 -41.25 -19.80
C GLU A 86 -0.19 -39.74 -19.94
N GLY A 87 -1.39 -39.29 -19.54
CA GLY A 87 -1.73 -37.87 -19.47
C GLY A 87 -0.85 -37.05 -18.53
N ILE A 88 -0.55 -37.56 -17.33
CA ILE A 88 0.42 -36.93 -16.42
C ILE A 88 1.83 -36.87 -17.03
N THR A 89 2.21 -37.92 -17.77
CA THR A 89 3.50 -37.98 -18.48
C THR A 89 3.57 -36.96 -19.63
N ALA A 90 2.47 -36.79 -20.37
CA ALA A 90 2.30 -35.75 -21.37
C ALA A 90 2.34 -34.34 -20.75
N LEU A 91 1.70 -34.12 -19.60
CA LEU A 91 1.72 -32.83 -18.88
C LEU A 91 3.15 -32.44 -18.46
N HIS A 92 3.88 -33.37 -17.85
CA HIS A 92 5.29 -33.16 -17.51
C HIS A 92 6.13 -32.81 -18.76
N THR A 93 5.93 -33.55 -19.85
CA THR A 93 6.66 -33.34 -21.11
C THR A 93 6.33 -31.99 -21.76
N VAL A 94 5.07 -31.57 -21.74
CA VAL A 94 4.63 -30.25 -22.22
C VAL A 94 5.23 -29.11 -21.39
N ILE A 95 5.27 -29.24 -20.06
CA ILE A 95 5.88 -28.20 -19.20
C ILE A 95 7.39 -28.12 -19.44
N LYS A 96 8.08 -29.27 -19.55
CA LYS A 96 9.52 -29.36 -19.84
C LYS A 96 9.91 -28.82 -21.22
N ALA A 97 8.98 -28.81 -22.18
CA ALA A 97 9.20 -28.28 -23.52
C ALA A 97 9.01 -26.76 -23.64
N VAL A 98 8.50 -26.08 -22.60
CA VAL A 98 8.40 -24.60 -22.61
C VAL A 98 9.82 -23.99 -22.57
N PRO A 99 10.16 -23.06 -23.49
CA PRO A 99 11.47 -22.42 -23.51
C PRO A 99 11.84 -21.74 -22.18
N ALA A 100 13.11 -21.89 -21.79
CA ALA A 100 13.64 -21.31 -20.56
C ALA A 100 13.44 -19.77 -20.52
N GLY A 101 12.91 -19.27 -19.40
CA GLY A 101 12.56 -17.86 -19.23
C GLY A 101 11.12 -17.50 -19.62
N ILE A 102 10.30 -18.45 -20.08
CA ILE A 102 8.85 -18.29 -20.18
C ILE A 102 8.19 -18.96 -18.95
N PRO A 103 7.54 -18.21 -18.04
CA PRO A 103 6.87 -18.79 -16.88
C PRO A 103 5.73 -19.75 -17.25
N VAL A 104 5.58 -20.82 -16.45
CA VAL A 104 4.50 -21.81 -16.60
C VAL A 104 3.61 -21.83 -15.36
N LEU A 105 2.31 -21.61 -15.55
CA LEU A 105 1.29 -21.52 -14.52
C LEU A 105 0.38 -22.75 -14.59
N LEU A 106 0.59 -23.71 -13.68
CA LEU A 106 -0.20 -24.94 -13.60
C LEU A 106 -1.59 -24.63 -13.04
N ASP A 107 -2.61 -24.69 -13.89
CA ASP A 107 -3.98 -24.35 -13.51
C ASP A 107 -4.72 -25.56 -12.92
N ALA A 108 -4.30 -25.96 -11.71
CA ALA A 108 -4.74 -27.16 -10.99
C ALA A 108 -5.72 -26.92 -9.82
N LYS A 109 -5.97 -25.65 -9.44
CA LYS A 109 -6.99 -25.21 -8.46
C LYS A 109 -6.96 -25.96 -7.11
N ARG A 110 -5.76 -26.31 -6.62
CA ARG A 110 -5.59 -27.15 -5.43
C ARG A 110 -5.91 -26.40 -4.14
N GLY A 111 -6.32 -27.14 -3.11
CA GLY A 111 -6.61 -26.63 -1.78
C GLY A 111 -7.01 -27.81 -0.89
N ASP A 112 -6.27 -28.04 0.18
CA ASP A 112 -6.37 -29.23 1.03
C ASP A 112 -5.72 -28.93 2.40
N ILE A 113 -5.81 -29.81 3.39
CA ILE A 113 -5.12 -29.62 4.68
C ILE A 113 -3.59 -29.60 4.49
N SER A 114 -2.89 -28.91 5.38
CA SER A 114 -1.49 -28.48 5.18
C SER A 114 -0.51 -29.59 4.72
N THR A 115 -0.63 -30.81 5.25
CA THR A 115 0.21 -31.96 4.83
C THR A 115 -0.10 -32.45 3.42
N THR A 116 -1.37 -32.53 3.03
CA THR A 116 -1.78 -32.88 1.65
C THR A 116 -1.46 -31.75 0.68
N ALA A 117 -1.65 -30.49 1.10
CA ALA A 117 -1.24 -29.31 0.34
C ALA A 117 0.27 -29.28 0.07
N ALA A 118 1.10 -29.68 1.03
CA ALA A 118 2.55 -29.84 0.82
C ALA A 118 2.86 -30.91 -0.25
N ALA A 119 2.15 -32.05 -0.27
CA ALA A 119 2.32 -33.06 -1.32
C ALA A 119 1.90 -32.54 -2.72
N TYR A 120 0.84 -31.73 -2.80
CA TYR A 120 0.49 -31.03 -4.04
C TYR A 120 1.55 -29.99 -4.47
N ALA A 121 2.17 -29.28 -3.52
CA ALA A 121 3.24 -28.33 -3.81
C ALA A 121 4.50 -29.03 -4.38
N VAL A 122 4.92 -30.14 -3.78
CA VAL A 122 5.99 -31.02 -4.30
C VAL A 122 5.65 -31.48 -5.73
N SER A 123 4.42 -31.97 -5.95
CA SER A 123 3.97 -32.42 -7.28
C SER A 123 4.07 -31.30 -8.33
N ALA A 124 3.58 -30.10 -8.01
CA ALA A 124 3.59 -28.96 -8.93
C ALA A 124 5.00 -28.38 -9.16
N PHE A 125 5.78 -28.15 -8.11
CA PHE A 125 7.00 -27.34 -8.17
C PHE A 125 8.30 -28.14 -8.25
N GLU A 126 8.32 -29.39 -7.76
CA GLU A 126 9.48 -30.29 -7.90
C GLU A 126 9.32 -31.32 -9.02
N LYS A 127 8.12 -31.89 -9.20
CA LYS A 127 7.93 -33.03 -10.14
C LYS A 127 7.49 -32.58 -11.52
N LEU A 128 6.55 -31.64 -11.59
CA LEU A 128 6.17 -30.97 -12.83
C LEU A 128 7.03 -29.72 -13.13
N GLU A 129 7.79 -29.21 -12.14
CA GLU A 129 8.61 -27.99 -12.24
C GLU A 129 7.85 -26.75 -12.75
N ALA A 130 6.54 -26.66 -12.46
CA ALA A 130 5.75 -25.47 -12.74
C ALA A 130 6.32 -24.24 -11.98
N HIS A 131 6.20 -23.06 -12.59
CA HIS A 131 6.68 -21.81 -12.01
C HIS A 131 5.62 -21.16 -11.09
N ALA A 132 4.34 -21.45 -11.35
CA ALA A 132 3.21 -21.03 -10.54
C ALA A 132 2.07 -22.07 -10.56
N ILE A 133 1.11 -21.93 -9.64
CA ILE A 133 -0.09 -22.78 -9.53
C ILE A 133 -1.36 -21.95 -9.23
N THR A 134 -2.55 -22.42 -9.62
CA THR A 134 -3.84 -21.88 -9.11
C THR A 134 -4.31 -22.60 -7.84
N LEU A 135 -4.83 -21.85 -6.86
CA LEU A 135 -5.23 -22.36 -5.54
C LEU A 135 -6.65 -21.92 -5.12
N ALA A 136 -7.34 -22.74 -4.33
CA ALA A 136 -8.65 -22.42 -3.77
C ALA A 136 -8.53 -21.85 -2.33
N PRO A 137 -9.10 -20.66 -2.01
CA PRO A 137 -8.93 -20.01 -0.70
C PRO A 137 -9.77 -20.63 0.43
N TYR A 138 -10.74 -21.50 0.09
CA TYR A 138 -11.88 -21.81 0.96
C TYR A 138 -11.50 -22.45 2.30
N MET A 139 -10.40 -23.21 2.34
CA MET A 139 -9.91 -23.89 3.54
C MET A 139 -9.06 -22.99 4.46
N GLY A 140 -8.77 -21.74 4.07
CA GLY A 140 -8.00 -20.82 4.89
C GLY A 140 -6.49 -20.81 4.59
N GLN A 141 -5.71 -20.20 5.48
CA GLN A 141 -4.32 -19.87 5.20
C GLN A 141 -3.37 -21.08 5.24
N ASP A 142 -3.65 -22.06 6.10
CA ASP A 142 -2.85 -23.27 6.29
C ASP A 142 -2.86 -24.24 5.09
N SER A 143 -3.86 -24.10 4.20
CA SER A 143 -3.90 -24.77 2.89
C SER A 143 -3.09 -24.05 1.80
N ILE A 144 -2.80 -22.75 2.00
CA ILE A 144 -2.10 -21.86 1.05
C ILE A 144 -0.61 -21.74 1.38
N ASP A 145 -0.27 -21.67 2.67
CA ASP A 145 1.10 -21.52 3.18
C ASP A 145 2.11 -22.57 2.65
N PRO A 146 1.78 -23.87 2.46
CA PRO A 146 2.71 -24.84 1.86
C PRO A 146 3.19 -24.47 0.44
N PHE A 147 2.37 -23.74 -0.30
CA PHE A 147 2.75 -23.18 -1.60
C PHE A 147 3.46 -21.82 -1.41
N VAL A 148 2.81 -20.86 -0.74
CA VAL A 148 3.27 -19.45 -0.68
C VAL A 148 4.52 -19.26 0.19
N ARG A 149 4.61 -19.95 1.33
CA ARG A 149 5.71 -19.84 2.30
C ARG A 149 6.70 -20.99 2.19
N GLY A 150 6.23 -22.18 1.78
CA GLY A 150 7.10 -23.31 1.47
C GLY A 150 7.96 -23.08 0.22
N HIS A 151 7.46 -22.35 -0.77
CA HIS A 151 8.10 -22.14 -2.07
C HIS A 151 8.07 -20.66 -2.48
N PRO A 152 8.82 -19.78 -1.78
CA PRO A 152 8.74 -18.32 -1.96
C PRO A 152 9.13 -17.83 -3.37
N GLU A 153 9.85 -18.63 -4.15
CA GLU A 153 10.18 -18.31 -5.55
C GLU A 153 9.04 -18.63 -6.54
N ARG A 154 7.99 -19.35 -6.13
CA ARG A 154 6.89 -19.82 -6.98
C ARG A 154 5.63 -18.96 -6.84
N GLY A 155 4.91 -18.77 -7.94
CA GLY A 155 3.69 -17.97 -7.98
C GLY A 155 2.45 -18.74 -7.52
N CYS A 156 1.58 -18.09 -6.75
CA CYS A 156 0.33 -18.68 -6.27
C CYS A 156 -0.85 -17.78 -6.66
N PHE A 157 -1.69 -18.22 -7.61
CA PHE A 157 -2.88 -17.48 -8.05
C PHE A 157 -4.14 -18.01 -7.36
N VAL A 158 -4.64 -17.27 -6.37
CA VAL A 158 -5.78 -17.68 -5.56
C VAL A 158 -7.10 -17.34 -6.24
N LEU A 159 -8.03 -18.28 -6.31
CA LEU A 159 -9.38 -18.08 -6.86
C LEU A 159 -10.13 -17.01 -6.05
N CYS A 160 -10.49 -15.89 -6.69
CA CYS A 160 -11.11 -14.74 -6.04
C CYS A 160 -12.55 -14.53 -6.52
N LYS A 161 -12.74 -14.19 -7.80
CA LYS A 161 -14.05 -14.13 -8.46
C LYS A 161 -13.97 -14.88 -9.78
N THR A 162 -14.58 -16.05 -9.89
CA THR A 162 -14.45 -16.90 -11.08
C THR A 162 -15.37 -16.45 -12.23
N SER A 163 -15.06 -16.86 -13.47
CA SER A 163 -15.76 -16.39 -14.69
C SER A 163 -17.05 -17.14 -15.03
N ASN A 164 -17.39 -18.21 -14.30
CA ASN A 164 -18.60 -19.01 -14.50
C ASN A 164 -19.87 -18.26 -14.03
N PRO A 165 -21.05 -18.49 -14.64
CA PRO A 165 -22.28 -17.81 -14.27
C PRO A 165 -22.65 -17.93 -12.78
N SER A 166 -22.48 -19.12 -12.20
CA SER A 166 -22.73 -19.44 -10.78
C SER A 166 -21.62 -18.99 -9.82
N ALA A 167 -20.70 -18.12 -10.24
CA ALA A 167 -19.69 -17.55 -9.34
C ALA A 167 -20.34 -16.76 -8.18
N ASN A 168 -21.49 -16.14 -8.45
CA ASN A 168 -22.19 -15.25 -7.52
C ASN A 168 -22.83 -16.00 -6.33
N ASP A 169 -23.14 -17.29 -6.48
CA ASP A 169 -23.81 -18.15 -5.49
C ASP A 169 -23.14 -18.08 -4.09
N PHE A 170 -21.81 -17.96 -4.08
CA PHE A 170 -21.03 -17.78 -2.85
C PHE A 170 -20.15 -16.53 -2.87
N GLN A 171 -19.53 -16.19 -4.00
CA GLN A 171 -18.41 -15.23 -4.01
C GLN A 171 -18.90 -13.78 -3.82
N THR A 172 -20.18 -13.49 -4.13
CA THR A 172 -20.81 -12.19 -3.88
C THR A 172 -21.61 -12.11 -2.58
N LEU A 173 -21.57 -13.13 -1.71
CA LEU A 173 -22.16 -13.05 -0.37
C LEU A 173 -21.50 -11.91 0.44
N SER A 174 -22.31 -11.20 1.23
CA SER A 174 -21.81 -10.08 2.04
C SER A 174 -21.11 -10.57 3.31
N VAL A 175 -19.89 -10.08 3.51
CA VAL A 175 -19.06 -10.27 4.70
C VAL A 175 -18.84 -8.91 5.34
N GLY A 176 -19.81 -8.48 6.16
CA GLY A 176 -19.80 -7.17 6.80
C GLY A 176 -20.06 -6.02 5.81
N SER A 177 -18.99 -5.39 5.31
CA SER A 177 -19.04 -4.25 4.39
C SER A 177 -18.48 -4.53 3.00
N ARG A 178 -18.10 -5.79 2.73
CA ARG A 178 -17.50 -6.26 1.47
C ARG A 178 -18.19 -7.52 0.96
N ALA A 179 -18.01 -7.85 -0.31
CA ALA A 179 -18.30 -9.18 -0.83
C ALA A 179 -17.20 -10.18 -0.45
N LEU A 180 -17.53 -11.48 -0.35
CA LEU A 180 -16.58 -12.54 -0.03
C LEU A 180 -15.34 -12.53 -0.95
N PHE A 181 -15.49 -12.26 -2.25
CA PHE A 181 -14.35 -12.15 -3.17
C PHE A 181 -13.37 -11.02 -2.82
N GLU A 182 -13.86 -9.91 -2.26
CA GLU A 182 -13.03 -8.78 -1.84
C GLU A 182 -12.30 -9.06 -0.52
N GLU A 183 -12.90 -9.84 0.39
CA GLU A 183 -12.20 -10.34 1.58
C GLU A 183 -11.13 -11.38 1.20
N VAL A 184 -11.38 -12.24 0.21
CA VAL A 184 -10.34 -13.12 -0.37
C VAL A 184 -9.19 -12.29 -0.96
N ALA A 185 -9.50 -11.23 -1.73
CA ALA A 185 -8.49 -10.33 -2.27
C ALA A 185 -7.67 -9.65 -1.15
N ALA A 186 -8.34 -9.09 -0.14
CA ALA A 186 -7.68 -8.49 1.03
C ALA A 186 -6.85 -9.49 1.84
N LYS A 187 -7.25 -10.77 1.89
CA LYS A 187 -6.45 -11.85 2.50
C LYS A 187 -5.23 -12.21 1.68
N CYS A 188 -5.33 -12.23 0.35
CA CYS A 188 -4.18 -12.50 -0.50
C CYS A 188 -3.11 -11.40 -0.42
N GLU A 189 -3.49 -10.12 -0.26
CA GLU A 189 -2.55 -9.03 0.03
C GLU A 189 -1.84 -9.24 1.40
N GLN A 190 -2.53 -9.81 2.39
CA GLN A 190 -1.95 -10.19 3.70
C GLN A 190 -1.09 -11.47 3.62
N TRP A 191 -1.31 -12.34 2.64
CA TRP A 191 -0.55 -13.58 2.42
C TRP A 191 0.69 -13.38 1.54
N ASN A 192 0.74 -12.30 0.74
CA ASN A 192 1.83 -11.99 -0.18
C ASN A 192 3.11 -11.54 0.54
N SER A 193 3.95 -12.50 0.97
CA SER A 193 5.21 -12.21 1.66
C SER A 193 6.39 -11.89 0.75
N GLU A 194 6.51 -12.54 -0.41
CA GLU A 194 7.74 -12.52 -1.23
C GLU A 194 7.49 -12.09 -2.70
N ASP A 195 6.46 -11.25 -2.93
CA ASP A 195 6.00 -10.87 -4.29
C ASP A 195 5.69 -12.13 -5.12
N ASN A 196 4.82 -12.98 -4.55
CA ASN A 196 4.53 -14.32 -5.06
C ASN A 196 3.04 -14.74 -4.99
N VAL A 197 2.14 -13.93 -4.40
CA VAL A 197 0.69 -14.17 -4.44
C VAL A 197 -0.01 -13.28 -5.48
N GLY A 198 -0.92 -13.88 -6.25
CA GLY A 198 -1.81 -13.22 -7.19
C GLY A 198 -3.26 -13.75 -7.07
N LEU A 199 -4.15 -13.23 -7.90
CA LEU A 199 -5.59 -13.49 -7.84
C LEU A 199 -6.12 -14.02 -9.18
N VAL A 200 -7.15 -14.86 -9.17
CA VAL A 200 -7.92 -15.21 -10.39
C VAL A 200 -9.26 -14.47 -10.35
N VAL A 201 -9.48 -13.60 -11.34
CA VAL A 201 -10.66 -12.73 -11.44
C VAL A 201 -11.23 -12.79 -12.85
N GLY A 202 -12.49 -13.19 -13.01
CA GLY A 202 -13.11 -13.42 -14.31
C GLY A 202 -13.24 -12.14 -15.15
N ALA A 203 -12.72 -12.17 -16.37
CA ALA A 203 -12.85 -11.08 -17.34
C ALA A 203 -14.27 -10.92 -17.91
N THR A 204 -15.19 -11.80 -17.53
CA THR A 204 -16.64 -11.66 -17.73
C THR A 204 -17.32 -10.74 -16.72
N ASP A 205 -16.62 -10.36 -15.63
CA ASP A 205 -17.12 -9.47 -14.57
C ASP A 205 -16.17 -8.28 -14.38
N VAL A 206 -16.36 -7.27 -15.22
CA VAL A 206 -15.52 -6.05 -15.24
C VAL A 206 -15.64 -5.29 -13.92
N GLU A 207 -16.79 -5.31 -13.25
CA GLU A 207 -16.97 -4.60 -11.98
C GLU A 207 -16.26 -5.32 -10.82
N ALA A 208 -16.26 -6.65 -10.80
CA ALA A 208 -15.39 -7.39 -9.89
C ALA A 208 -13.90 -7.11 -10.16
N LEU A 209 -13.47 -6.98 -11.43
CA LEU A 209 -12.10 -6.55 -11.75
C LEU A 209 -11.78 -5.16 -11.17
N ARG A 210 -12.66 -4.16 -11.33
CA ARG A 210 -12.48 -2.82 -10.72
C ARG A 210 -12.38 -2.90 -9.20
N ARG A 211 -13.30 -3.63 -8.56
CA ARG A 211 -13.36 -3.80 -7.09
C ARG A 211 -12.14 -4.52 -6.53
N VAL A 212 -11.72 -5.63 -7.14
CA VAL A 212 -10.48 -6.32 -6.75
C VAL A 212 -9.27 -5.42 -6.94
N ARG A 213 -9.14 -4.73 -8.09
CA ARG A 213 -8.02 -3.79 -8.32
C ARG A 213 -7.99 -2.64 -7.31
N ALA A 214 -9.14 -2.17 -6.83
CA ALA A 214 -9.23 -1.16 -5.78
C ALA A 214 -8.84 -1.69 -4.39
N VAL A 215 -9.12 -2.97 -4.08
CA VAL A 215 -8.69 -3.63 -2.83
C VAL A 215 -7.21 -4.00 -2.86
N THR A 216 -6.70 -4.44 -4.02
CA THR A 216 -5.32 -4.91 -4.21
C THR A 216 -4.65 -4.18 -5.39
N PRO A 217 -4.13 -2.95 -5.21
CA PRO A 217 -3.61 -2.13 -6.32
C PRO A 217 -2.38 -2.71 -7.02
N LYS A 218 -1.63 -3.60 -6.36
CA LYS A 218 -0.31 -4.11 -6.82
C LYS A 218 -0.28 -5.59 -7.20
N LEU A 219 -1.20 -6.42 -6.71
CA LEU A 219 -1.18 -7.86 -6.99
C LEU A 219 -1.43 -8.16 -8.47
N TRP A 220 -0.86 -9.26 -8.96
CA TRP A 220 -1.13 -9.76 -10.29
C TRP A 220 -2.48 -10.49 -10.35
N ILE A 221 -3.30 -10.13 -11.34
CA ILE A 221 -4.58 -10.76 -11.64
C ILE A 221 -4.41 -11.65 -12.87
N LEU A 222 -4.80 -12.91 -12.77
CA LEU A 222 -5.04 -13.82 -13.89
C LEU A 222 -6.51 -13.67 -14.31
N ALA A 223 -6.76 -13.23 -15.55
CA ALA A 223 -8.08 -12.78 -16.01
C ALA A 223 -8.73 -13.67 -17.09
N PRO A 224 -9.18 -14.91 -16.76
CA PRO A 224 -9.87 -15.77 -17.71
C PRO A 224 -11.26 -15.24 -18.07
N GLY A 225 -11.62 -15.33 -19.34
CA GLY A 225 -12.97 -14.95 -19.83
C GLY A 225 -12.98 -14.26 -21.20
N ILE A 226 -11.85 -13.70 -21.61
CA ILE A 226 -11.73 -12.98 -22.88
C ILE A 226 -11.83 -13.95 -24.07
N GLY A 227 -12.56 -13.53 -25.12
CA GLY A 227 -12.85 -14.37 -26.28
C GLY A 227 -13.96 -15.39 -26.00
N ALA A 228 -13.62 -16.68 -25.90
CA ALA A 228 -14.58 -17.79 -25.90
C ALA A 228 -15.46 -17.96 -24.64
N GLN A 229 -15.56 -16.93 -23.78
CA GLN A 229 -16.55 -16.79 -22.70
C GLN A 229 -17.25 -15.41 -22.71
N GLY A 230 -17.02 -14.56 -23.73
CA GLY A 230 -17.74 -13.31 -23.94
C GLY A 230 -17.22 -12.07 -23.20
N GLY A 231 -16.12 -12.16 -22.44
CA GLY A 231 -15.55 -10.99 -21.76
C GLY A 231 -14.98 -9.95 -22.73
N ASN A 232 -15.40 -8.69 -22.61
CA ASN A 232 -14.87 -7.58 -23.41
C ASN A 232 -13.39 -7.32 -23.06
N LEU A 233 -12.52 -7.43 -24.06
CA LEU A 233 -11.07 -7.28 -23.90
C LEU A 233 -10.69 -5.89 -23.38
N GLU A 234 -11.25 -4.83 -23.96
CA GLU A 234 -10.88 -3.44 -23.62
C GLU A 234 -11.29 -3.07 -22.20
N GLU A 235 -12.53 -3.38 -21.83
CA GLU A 235 -13.04 -3.13 -20.48
C GLU A 235 -12.30 -3.97 -19.42
N ALA A 236 -12.11 -5.28 -19.66
CA ALA A 236 -11.46 -6.17 -18.70
C ALA A 236 -9.98 -5.84 -18.52
N VAL A 237 -9.26 -5.48 -19.59
CA VAL A 237 -7.87 -5.01 -19.50
C VAL A 237 -7.82 -3.64 -18.78
N THR A 238 -8.69 -2.69 -19.14
CA THR A 238 -8.74 -1.38 -18.49
C THR A 238 -9.02 -1.47 -16.99
N ALA A 239 -9.96 -2.33 -16.57
CA ALA A 239 -10.26 -2.58 -15.16
C ALA A 239 -9.15 -3.36 -14.44
N GLY A 240 -8.61 -4.41 -15.07
CA GLY A 240 -7.67 -5.35 -14.46
C GLY A 240 -6.23 -4.84 -14.31
N LEU A 241 -5.73 -3.99 -15.21
CA LEU A 241 -4.36 -3.46 -15.15
C LEU A 241 -4.08 -2.67 -13.86
N SER A 242 -2.87 -2.77 -13.31
CA SER A 242 -2.36 -1.83 -12.29
C SER A 242 -2.01 -0.46 -12.90
N SER A 243 -1.66 0.52 -12.06
CA SER A 243 -1.38 1.90 -12.49
C SER A 243 -0.11 2.06 -13.34
N ASP A 244 0.83 1.13 -13.21
CA ASP A 244 2.04 0.99 -14.04
C ASP A 244 1.78 0.29 -15.40
N GLY A 245 0.54 -0.11 -15.68
CA GLY A 245 0.19 -0.88 -16.87
C GLY A 245 0.64 -2.35 -16.83
N LEU A 246 0.98 -2.89 -15.66
CA LEU A 246 1.29 -4.31 -15.46
C LEU A 246 0.15 -4.98 -14.66
N GLY A 247 0.50 -5.96 -13.80
CA GLY A 247 -0.42 -6.51 -12.80
C GLY A 247 -1.55 -7.37 -13.36
N LEU A 248 -1.55 -7.68 -14.66
CA LEU A 248 -2.59 -8.46 -15.32
C LEU A 248 -1.98 -9.49 -16.27
N LEU A 249 -2.38 -10.75 -16.16
CA LEU A 249 -2.18 -11.77 -17.19
C LEU A 249 -3.53 -12.11 -17.82
N VAL A 250 -3.55 -12.18 -19.14
CA VAL A 250 -4.76 -12.50 -19.93
C VAL A 250 -4.64 -13.92 -20.49
N PRO A 251 -5.16 -14.97 -19.80
CA PRO A 251 -5.13 -16.33 -20.29
C PRO A 251 -6.15 -16.57 -21.41
N VAL A 252 -5.66 -16.77 -22.63
CA VAL A 252 -6.47 -17.17 -23.79
C VAL A 252 -6.08 -18.56 -24.25
N SER A 253 -7.09 -19.40 -24.46
CA SER A 253 -6.98 -20.83 -24.74
C SER A 253 -7.60 -21.13 -26.12
N ARG A 254 -8.88 -21.53 -26.15
CA ARG A 254 -9.68 -21.80 -27.37
C ARG A 254 -9.66 -20.68 -28.43
N GLY A 255 -9.42 -19.42 -28.05
CA GLY A 255 -9.27 -18.30 -28.99
C GLY A 255 -7.95 -18.32 -29.80
N ILE A 256 -6.97 -19.12 -29.37
CA ILE A 256 -5.70 -19.37 -30.06
C ILE A 256 -5.71 -20.78 -30.66
N SER A 257 -6.13 -21.81 -29.91
CA SER A 257 -6.07 -23.21 -30.39
C SER A 257 -6.97 -23.51 -31.59
N LYS A 258 -8.13 -22.83 -31.69
CA LYS A 258 -9.10 -22.97 -32.79
C LYS A 258 -8.89 -21.98 -33.94
N ALA A 259 -7.89 -21.11 -33.86
CA ALA A 259 -7.55 -20.24 -34.98
C ALA A 259 -6.94 -21.06 -36.13
N SER A 260 -7.25 -20.68 -37.37
CA SER A 260 -6.57 -21.22 -38.56
C SER A 260 -5.05 -20.97 -38.51
N ASN A 261 -4.65 -19.85 -37.91
CA ASN A 261 -3.26 -19.48 -37.66
C ASN A 261 -3.08 -19.08 -36.17
N PRO A 262 -2.72 -20.02 -35.27
CA PRO A 262 -2.54 -19.74 -33.84
C PRO A 262 -1.46 -18.68 -33.53
N LYS A 263 -0.45 -18.55 -34.40
CA LYS A 263 0.59 -17.52 -34.27
C LYS A 263 0.00 -16.12 -34.41
N GLU A 264 -0.70 -15.88 -35.51
CA GLU A 264 -1.34 -14.59 -35.85
C GLU A 264 -2.45 -14.23 -34.85
N ALA A 265 -3.21 -15.22 -34.38
CA ALA A 265 -4.19 -15.01 -33.31
C ALA A 265 -3.52 -14.55 -31.99
N ALA A 266 -2.39 -15.15 -31.61
CA ALA A 266 -1.63 -14.73 -30.43
C ALA A 266 -0.97 -13.35 -30.60
N GLU A 267 -0.44 -13.04 -31.79
CA GLU A 267 0.10 -11.71 -32.13
C GLU A 267 -0.99 -10.63 -32.03
N SER A 268 -2.15 -10.85 -32.68
CA SER A 268 -3.31 -9.95 -32.65
C SER A 268 -3.85 -9.71 -31.23
N LEU A 269 -3.97 -10.77 -30.41
CA LEU A 269 -4.36 -10.65 -29.00
C LEU A 269 -3.35 -9.83 -28.19
N ARG A 270 -2.04 -10.08 -28.39
CA ARG A 270 -0.96 -9.31 -27.75
C ARG A 270 -1.07 -7.82 -28.13
N ASP A 271 -1.29 -7.50 -29.39
CA ASP A 271 -1.37 -6.11 -29.86
C ASP A 271 -2.65 -5.41 -29.40
N ALA A 272 -3.81 -6.10 -29.36
CA ALA A 272 -5.04 -5.57 -28.79
C ALA A 272 -4.89 -5.23 -27.29
N ILE A 273 -4.32 -6.15 -26.50
CA ILE A 273 -4.02 -5.89 -25.07
C ILE A 273 -3.05 -4.72 -24.92
N ASN A 274 -2.06 -4.61 -25.82
CA ASN A 274 -1.08 -3.54 -25.80
C ASN A 274 -1.64 -2.17 -26.16
N ALA A 275 -2.60 -2.08 -27.08
CA ALA A 275 -3.27 -0.81 -27.39
C ALA A 275 -3.96 -0.25 -26.14
N VAL A 276 -4.78 -1.07 -25.48
CA VAL A 276 -5.50 -0.71 -24.24
C VAL A 276 -4.51 -0.37 -23.11
N ARG A 277 -3.45 -1.17 -22.95
CA ARG A 277 -2.38 -0.90 -21.97
C ARG A 277 -1.68 0.44 -22.21
N LYS A 278 -1.35 0.76 -23.48
CA LYS A 278 -0.73 2.03 -23.87
C LYS A 278 -1.69 3.21 -23.62
N THR A 279 -2.97 3.08 -23.96
CA THR A 279 -4.00 4.09 -23.65
C THR A 279 -4.14 4.31 -22.14
N LYS A 280 -4.20 3.25 -21.31
CA LYS A 280 -4.29 3.41 -19.85
C LYS A 280 -3.05 4.06 -19.24
N VAL A 281 -1.84 3.65 -19.66
CA VAL A 281 -0.59 4.25 -19.18
C VAL A 281 -0.44 5.70 -19.67
N ALA A 282 -0.89 6.02 -20.89
CA ALA A 282 -0.93 7.39 -21.39
C ALA A 282 -1.93 8.25 -20.60
N ALA A 283 -3.14 7.75 -20.32
CA ALA A 283 -4.13 8.46 -19.51
C ALA A 283 -3.63 8.69 -18.07
N ALA A 284 -2.93 7.71 -17.48
CA ALA A 284 -2.27 7.87 -16.18
C ALA A 284 -1.08 8.84 -16.25
N ALA A 285 -0.30 8.85 -17.34
CA ALA A 285 0.77 9.82 -17.56
C ALA A 285 0.23 11.25 -17.76
N VAL A 286 -0.96 11.41 -18.34
CA VAL A 286 -1.67 12.69 -18.48
C VAL A 286 -2.34 13.12 -17.16
N SER A 287 -2.82 12.19 -16.32
CA SER A 287 -3.22 12.55 -14.96
C SER A 287 -2.01 12.97 -14.10
N VAL A 288 -0.87 12.30 -14.26
CA VAL A 288 0.43 12.66 -13.65
C VAL A 288 1.06 13.92 -14.28
N SER A 289 0.62 14.35 -15.48
CA SER A 289 0.93 15.69 -16.01
C SER A 289 -0.04 16.77 -15.52
N SER A 290 -1.12 16.41 -14.81
CA SER A 290 -1.80 17.38 -13.94
C SER A 290 -1.05 17.43 -12.62
N SER A 291 -0.69 18.64 -12.19
CA SER A 291 0.21 18.84 -11.05
C SER A 291 -0.45 18.43 -9.73
N ARG A 292 0.34 18.33 -8.64
CA ARG A 292 -0.16 18.09 -7.27
C ARG A 292 -1.26 19.09 -6.89
N GLU A 293 -1.07 20.34 -7.31
CA GLU A 293 -1.99 21.47 -7.14
C GLU A 293 -3.30 21.19 -7.91
N SER A 294 -3.19 20.71 -9.16
CA SER A 294 -4.33 20.34 -10.01
C SER A 294 -5.11 19.14 -9.46
N GLU A 295 -4.42 18.12 -8.93
CA GLU A 295 -5.06 16.99 -8.25
C GLU A 295 -5.79 17.44 -6.97
N PHE A 296 -5.17 18.32 -6.18
CA PHE A 296 -5.79 18.92 -5.01
C PHE A 296 -7.02 19.78 -5.35
N ILE A 297 -6.98 20.56 -6.44
CA ILE A 297 -8.12 21.36 -6.92
C ILE A 297 -9.29 20.44 -7.33
N LYS A 298 -9.05 19.40 -8.13
CA LYS A 298 -10.05 18.38 -8.49
C LYS A 298 -10.66 17.72 -7.25
N PHE A 299 -9.83 17.41 -6.26
CA PHE A 299 -10.24 16.84 -4.98
C PHE A 299 -11.07 17.81 -4.12
N ALA A 300 -10.71 19.09 -4.08
CA ALA A 300 -11.48 20.12 -3.38
C ALA A 300 -12.85 20.37 -4.05
N LEU A 301 -12.93 20.32 -5.37
CA LEU A 301 -14.18 20.41 -6.12
C LEU A 301 -15.10 19.20 -5.86
N SER A 302 -14.58 17.97 -5.83
CA SER A 302 -15.40 16.76 -5.66
C SER A 302 -16.06 16.65 -4.28
N PHE A 303 -15.48 17.27 -3.24
CA PHE A 303 -16.11 17.41 -1.91
C PHE A 303 -16.91 18.72 -1.73
N GLY A 304 -16.98 19.57 -2.76
CA GLY A 304 -17.59 20.90 -2.67
C GLY A 304 -16.91 21.83 -1.68
N VAL A 305 -15.66 21.53 -1.30
CA VAL A 305 -14.78 22.38 -0.49
C VAL A 305 -14.45 23.64 -1.25
N LEU A 306 -14.06 23.48 -2.52
CA LEU A 306 -13.97 24.56 -3.51
C LEU A 306 -15.27 24.61 -4.30
N LYS A 307 -15.77 25.82 -4.60
CA LYS A 307 -16.93 26.08 -5.46
C LYS A 307 -16.72 27.34 -6.27
N PHE A 308 -17.36 27.41 -7.44
CA PHE A 308 -17.45 28.61 -8.27
C PHE A 308 -18.87 29.19 -8.26
N GLY A 309 -19.01 30.48 -8.57
CA GLY A 309 -20.26 31.26 -8.51
C GLY A 309 -20.14 32.50 -7.62
N ASP A 310 -21.22 33.27 -7.48
CA ASP A 310 -21.21 34.56 -6.79
C ASP A 310 -21.26 34.46 -5.26
N PHE A 311 -20.10 34.54 -4.61
CA PHE A 311 -19.99 34.54 -3.15
C PHE A 311 -19.72 35.93 -2.59
N THR A 312 -20.14 36.16 -1.34
CA THR A 312 -19.80 37.37 -0.58
C THR A 312 -18.96 36.96 0.63
N LEU A 313 -17.72 37.45 0.71
CA LEU A 313 -16.77 37.11 1.76
C LEU A 313 -17.08 37.86 3.06
N LYS A 314 -16.47 37.46 4.18
CA LYS A 314 -16.62 38.15 5.48
C LYS A 314 -16.19 39.63 5.46
N SER A 315 -15.37 40.02 4.49
CA SER A 315 -14.95 41.41 4.22
C SER A 315 -15.94 42.20 3.36
N GLY A 316 -17.09 41.63 2.99
CA GLY A 316 -18.04 42.22 2.03
C GLY A 316 -17.64 42.08 0.55
N ARG A 317 -16.37 41.73 0.26
CA ARG A 317 -15.85 41.52 -1.10
C ARG A 317 -16.65 40.42 -1.83
N LYS A 318 -17.05 40.70 -3.07
CA LYS A 318 -17.61 39.69 -3.99
C LYS A 318 -16.49 38.82 -4.55
N SER A 319 -16.69 37.51 -4.63
CA SER A 319 -15.68 36.54 -5.08
C SER A 319 -16.33 35.49 -5.98
N PRO A 320 -15.77 35.17 -7.17
CA PRO A 320 -16.31 34.16 -8.09
C PRO A 320 -16.01 32.71 -7.64
N TYR A 321 -15.31 32.55 -6.52
CA TYR A 321 -15.04 31.25 -5.89
C TYR A 321 -15.11 31.33 -4.37
N PHE A 322 -15.36 30.20 -3.72
CA PHE A 322 -15.35 30.04 -2.27
C PHE A 322 -14.68 28.73 -1.87
N PHE A 323 -13.95 28.76 -0.75
CA PHE A 323 -13.18 27.63 -0.24
C PHE A 323 -13.49 27.41 1.25
N ASN A 324 -13.83 26.18 1.63
CA ASN A 324 -14.15 25.78 3.00
C ASN A 324 -13.65 24.36 3.32
N ALA A 325 -12.43 24.24 3.86
CA ALA A 325 -11.83 22.96 4.24
C ALA A 325 -12.64 22.16 5.28
N GLY A 326 -13.58 22.80 6.00
CA GLY A 326 -14.49 22.12 6.93
C GLY A 326 -15.41 21.08 6.28
N LEU A 327 -15.49 21.03 4.94
CA LEU A 327 -16.21 19.98 4.20
C LEU A 327 -15.36 18.71 3.96
N PHE A 328 -14.06 18.69 4.28
CA PHE A 328 -13.22 17.46 4.34
C PHE A 328 -13.54 16.60 5.59
N ARG A 329 -14.83 16.34 5.83
CA ARG A 329 -15.42 15.83 7.07
C ARG A 329 -15.49 14.29 7.20
N THR A 330 -14.68 13.54 6.44
CA THR A 330 -14.66 12.08 6.49
C THR A 330 -13.22 11.56 6.59
N GLY A 331 -13.00 10.40 7.20
CA GLY A 331 -11.65 9.85 7.37
C GLY A 331 -10.89 9.65 6.06
N ARG A 332 -11.57 9.25 4.97
CA ARG A 332 -10.97 9.15 3.63
C ARG A 332 -10.55 10.52 3.08
N ALA A 333 -11.41 11.53 3.24
CA ALA A 333 -11.12 12.89 2.78
C ALA A 333 -9.98 13.52 3.59
N LEU A 334 -10.00 13.40 4.92
CA LEU A 334 -8.96 13.94 5.79
C LEU A 334 -7.61 13.23 5.57
N GLY A 335 -7.60 11.91 5.37
CA GLY A 335 -6.38 11.16 5.05
C GLY A 335 -5.77 11.57 3.70
N GLN A 336 -6.59 11.75 2.66
CA GLN A 336 -6.09 12.23 1.36
C GLN A 336 -5.62 13.69 1.44
N LEU A 337 -6.30 14.55 2.20
CA LEU A 337 -5.85 15.92 2.47
C LEU A 337 -4.48 15.93 3.17
N GLY A 338 -4.28 15.10 4.20
CA GLY A 338 -3.00 14.93 4.89
C GLY A 338 -1.87 14.55 3.94
N LYS A 339 -2.15 13.71 2.92
CA LYS A 339 -1.19 13.34 1.87
C LYS A 339 -0.82 14.52 0.98
N PHE A 340 -1.77 15.33 0.55
CA PHE A 340 -1.49 16.55 -0.22
C PHE A 340 -0.62 17.55 0.59
N TYR A 341 -0.91 17.77 1.87
CA TYR A 341 -0.03 18.56 2.75
C TYR A 341 1.37 17.94 2.88
N ALA A 342 1.46 16.63 3.14
CA ALA A 342 2.76 15.96 3.27
C ALA A 342 3.59 16.04 1.98
N GLN A 343 2.95 15.96 0.82
CA GLN A 343 3.56 16.19 -0.50
C GLN A 343 3.91 17.67 -0.76
N ALA A 344 3.17 18.63 -0.19
CA ALA A 344 3.51 20.05 -0.22
C ALA A 344 4.81 20.35 0.55
N ILE A 345 4.97 19.72 1.72
CA ILE A 345 6.09 19.96 2.64
C ILE A 345 7.35 19.16 2.24
N HIS A 346 7.23 17.91 1.77
CA HIS A 346 8.36 17.00 1.54
C HIS A 346 9.20 17.29 0.27
N VAL A 347 9.07 18.43 -0.40
CA VAL A 347 9.72 18.64 -1.71
C VAL A 347 11.26 18.62 -1.61
N ARG A 348 11.85 17.48 -1.98
CA ARG A 348 13.29 17.24 -2.07
C ARG A 348 13.85 17.78 -3.39
N SER A 349 15.01 18.44 -3.34
CA SER A 349 15.77 18.73 -4.56
C SER A 349 16.76 17.59 -4.84
N ALA A 350 16.90 17.20 -6.10
CA ALA A 350 17.61 15.98 -6.45
C ALA A 350 19.14 16.13 -6.41
N ARG A 351 19.75 16.09 -5.22
CA ARG A 351 21.17 15.74 -5.00
C ARG A 351 21.48 15.41 -3.53
N HIS A 352 22.18 14.29 -3.34
CA HIS A 352 22.77 13.78 -2.10
C HIS A 352 21.83 13.35 -0.96
N GLU A 353 22.34 12.39 -0.18
CA GLU A 353 21.84 11.99 1.13
C GLU A 353 22.45 12.94 2.19
N ALA A 354 21.69 13.24 3.24
CA ALA A 354 21.92 14.28 4.26
C ALA A 354 21.79 15.74 3.74
N ALA A 355 20.74 16.42 4.23
CA ALA A 355 20.27 17.76 3.83
C ALA A 355 19.75 17.88 2.38
N LEU A 356 19.32 19.09 1.97
CA LEU A 356 18.83 19.51 0.62
C LEU A 356 17.32 19.34 0.28
N TRP A 357 16.50 19.76 1.23
CA TRP A 357 15.46 20.79 1.02
C TRP A 357 15.46 21.49 -0.36
N ALA A 358 14.34 21.46 -1.11
CA ALA A 358 14.19 22.26 -2.34
C ALA A 358 13.76 23.71 -2.07
N ASN A 359 12.75 23.88 -1.20
CA ASN A 359 12.18 25.13 -0.70
C ASN A 359 11.94 25.01 0.82
N GLY A 360 12.82 24.26 1.49
CA GLY A 360 12.42 23.44 2.64
C GLY A 360 12.43 24.14 3.98
N VAL A 361 11.35 23.93 4.72
CA VAL A 361 11.22 24.26 6.14
C VAL A 361 11.84 23.13 6.97
N GLU A 362 12.84 23.44 7.78
CA GLU A 362 13.34 22.49 8.79
C GLU A 362 12.41 22.48 10.00
N PHE A 363 11.81 21.34 10.34
CA PHE A 363 10.97 21.19 11.53
C PHE A 363 11.14 19.81 12.19
N ASP A 364 10.98 19.78 13.50
CA ASP A 364 11.02 18.57 14.33
C ASP A 364 9.61 18.17 14.83
N VAL A 365 8.67 19.13 14.89
CA VAL A 365 7.28 18.96 15.36
C VAL A 365 6.31 19.70 14.45
N LEU A 366 5.14 19.10 14.21
CA LEU A 366 3.97 19.75 13.59
C LEU A 366 3.09 20.43 14.65
N PHE A 367 2.65 21.66 14.44
CA PHE A 367 1.72 22.35 15.35
C PHE A 367 0.39 22.68 14.65
N GLY A 368 -0.72 22.27 15.24
CA GLY A 368 -2.07 22.52 14.74
C GLY A 368 -2.85 23.53 15.59
N PRO A 369 -3.07 24.79 15.15
CA PRO A 369 -3.85 25.77 15.91
C PRO A 369 -5.30 25.34 16.13
N ALA A 370 -5.82 25.59 17.33
CA ALA A 370 -7.18 25.16 17.68
C ALA A 370 -8.28 25.95 16.94
N TYR A 371 -9.30 25.30 16.36
CA TYR A 371 -9.60 23.86 16.35
C TYR A 371 -9.23 23.14 15.03
N LYS A 372 -9.15 23.87 13.90
CA LYS A 372 -8.98 23.25 12.57
C LYS A 372 -7.61 22.61 12.39
N GLY A 373 -6.54 23.29 12.81
CA GLY A 373 -5.17 22.82 12.64
C GLY A 373 -4.90 21.49 13.36
N ILE A 374 -5.66 21.17 14.43
CA ILE A 374 -5.52 19.93 15.20
C ILE A 374 -5.70 18.70 14.31
N THR A 375 -6.80 18.65 13.54
CA THR A 375 -7.09 17.49 12.66
C THR A 375 -6.18 17.46 11.44
N LEU A 376 -5.74 18.63 10.96
CA LEU A 376 -4.77 18.74 9.86
C LEU A 376 -3.38 18.24 10.29
N ALA A 377 -2.81 18.74 11.38
CA ALA A 377 -1.50 18.32 11.89
C ALA A 377 -1.45 16.81 12.18
N ALA A 378 -2.50 16.25 12.78
CA ALA A 378 -2.63 14.80 12.97
C ALA A 378 -2.67 14.02 11.64
N ALA A 379 -3.41 14.51 10.64
CA ALA A 379 -3.47 13.89 9.32
C ALA A 379 -2.14 13.98 8.55
N VAL A 380 -1.39 15.06 8.72
CA VAL A 380 -0.05 15.23 8.14
C VAL A 380 0.97 14.29 8.79
N ALA A 381 0.94 14.12 10.12
CA ALA A 381 1.78 13.16 10.82
C ALA A 381 1.54 11.72 10.30
N ILE A 382 0.27 11.30 10.21
CA ILE A 382 -0.11 9.99 9.64
C ILE A 382 0.36 9.86 8.19
N ALA A 383 0.17 10.89 7.37
CA ALA A 383 0.58 10.86 5.97
C ALA A 383 2.11 10.81 5.79
N TYR A 384 2.90 11.41 6.68
CA TYR A 384 4.36 11.29 6.65
C TYR A 384 4.85 9.89 7.01
N ALA A 385 4.21 9.23 7.98
CA ALA A 385 4.49 7.83 8.28
C ALA A 385 4.11 6.92 7.10
N GLU A 386 2.93 7.10 6.50
CA GLU A 386 2.47 6.29 5.36
C GLU A 386 3.27 6.50 4.06
N LEU A 387 3.69 7.74 3.74
CA LEU A 387 4.32 8.06 2.45
C LEU A 387 5.86 8.00 2.50
N TYR A 388 6.46 8.28 3.65
CA TYR A 388 7.90 8.58 3.74
C TYR A 388 8.65 7.82 4.83
N ASP A 389 7.98 6.96 5.61
CA ASP A 389 8.56 6.23 6.76
C ASP A 389 9.18 7.17 7.81
N VAL A 390 8.52 8.32 8.05
CA VAL A 390 8.92 9.31 9.06
C VAL A 390 7.80 9.47 10.10
N ASP A 391 8.05 9.02 11.32
CA ASP A 391 7.17 9.21 12.47
C ASP A 391 7.32 10.65 13.00
N LEU A 392 6.38 11.53 12.62
CA LEU A 392 6.39 12.95 13.00
C LEU A 392 5.56 13.21 14.27
N PRO A 393 6.16 13.71 15.36
CA PRO A 393 5.39 14.18 16.51
C PRO A 393 4.60 15.45 16.17
N PHE A 394 3.41 15.59 16.77
CA PHE A 394 2.57 16.78 16.63
C PHE A 394 2.04 17.30 17.98
N ALA A 395 1.66 18.58 17.98
CA ALA A 395 1.12 19.29 19.13
C ALA A 395 0.02 20.29 18.72
N TYR A 396 -0.75 20.79 19.69
CA TYR A 396 -1.78 21.81 19.50
C TYR A 396 -2.02 22.62 20.78
N ASN A 397 -2.69 23.77 20.66
CA ASN A 397 -3.11 24.56 21.82
C ASN A 397 -4.56 24.25 22.25
N ARG A 398 -4.90 24.67 23.47
CA ARG A 398 -6.29 24.86 23.94
C ARG A 398 -6.67 26.34 23.79
N LYS A 399 -7.97 26.62 23.68
CA LYS A 399 -8.51 28.00 23.83
C LYS A 399 -8.74 28.37 25.31
N GLU A 400 -8.91 27.37 26.17
CA GLU A 400 -9.09 27.50 27.62
C GLU A 400 -7.91 26.84 28.33
N ALA A 401 -7.37 27.50 29.37
CA ALA A 401 -6.35 26.92 30.23
C ALA A 401 -6.97 25.86 31.17
N LYS A 402 -6.13 25.01 31.76
CA LYS A 402 -6.52 24.14 32.88
C LYS A 402 -5.59 24.35 34.08
N ASP A 403 -6.19 24.59 35.23
CA ASP A 403 -5.47 24.92 36.46
C ASP A 403 -5.02 23.68 37.26
N HIS A 404 -5.38 22.47 36.82
CA HIS A 404 -5.06 21.20 37.48
C HIS A 404 -4.57 20.13 36.47
N GLY A 405 -3.57 19.35 36.89
CA GLY A 405 -2.84 18.37 36.05
C GLY A 405 -1.43 18.87 35.68
N GLU A 406 -0.90 18.44 34.53
CA GLU A 406 0.34 19.01 33.94
C GLU A 406 0.22 20.50 33.57
N GLY A 407 -1.00 21.06 33.64
CA GLY A 407 -1.29 22.48 33.46
C GLY A 407 -1.21 22.96 32.01
N GLY A 408 -1.11 24.28 31.85
CA GLY A 408 -0.74 24.92 30.59
C GLY A 408 -1.78 24.90 29.46
N VAL A 409 -1.33 25.45 28.33
CA VAL A 409 -2.15 25.77 27.15
C VAL A 409 -1.88 24.79 25.99
N LEU A 410 -0.85 23.94 26.07
CA LEU A 410 -0.45 23.01 25.01
C LEU A 410 -0.86 21.56 25.29
N VAL A 411 -0.93 20.76 24.22
CA VAL A 411 -1.19 19.31 24.25
C VAL A 411 -0.41 18.63 23.11
N GLY A 412 0.10 17.43 23.35
CA GLY A 412 0.83 16.63 22.36
C GLY A 412 2.32 16.58 22.69
N ALA A 413 3.17 16.59 21.65
CA ALA A 413 4.61 16.57 21.83
C ALA A 413 5.15 17.86 22.46
N ASP A 414 6.17 17.72 23.31
CA ASP A 414 7.01 18.85 23.74
C ASP A 414 7.61 19.57 22.52
N MET A 415 7.69 20.91 22.58
CA MET A 415 8.22 21.80 21.53
C MET A 415 9.40 22.66 22.00
N THR A 416 9.86 22.49 23.25
CA THR A 416 10.92 23.31 23.85
C THR A 416 12.23 23.17 23.08
N ASN A 417 12.79 24.29 22.58
CA ASN A 417 13.96 24.36 21.70
C ASN A 417 13.84 23.61 20.36
N LYS A 418 12.62 23.21 19.94
CA LYS A 418 12.39 22.51 18.66
C LYS A 418 11.95 23.46 17.56
N LYS A 419 12.23 23.06 16.32
CA LYS A 419 11.70 23.72 15.13
C LYS A 419 10.27 23.26 14.87
N VAL A 420 9.35 24.20 14.72
CA VAL A 420 7.90 23.93 14.62
C VAL A 420 7.36 24.39 13.29
N LEU A 421 6.66 23.50 12.57
CA LEU A 421 5.91 23.83 11.36
C LEU A 421 4.41 23.90 11.72
N ILE A 422 3.80 25.07 11.52
CA ILE A 422 2.37 25.28 11.79
C ILE A 422 1.54 24.77 10.60
N ILE A 423 0.47 24.02 10.87
CA ILE A 423 -0.48 23.51 9.86
C ILE A 423 -1.87 24.13 10.10
N ASP A 424 -2.39 24.89 9.13
CA ASP A 424 -3.70 25.57 9.20
C ASP A 424 -4.41 25.57 7.83
N ASP A 425 -5.71 25.88 7.74
CA ASP A 425 -6.45 25.68 6.48
C ASP A 425 -6.22 26.76 5.41
N VAL A 426 -6.54 28.02 5.71
CA VAL A 426 -6.33 29.19 4.81
C VAL A 426 -6.04 30.45 5.63
N ILE A 427 -4.91 31.12 5.35
CA ILE A 427 -4.61 32.43 5.94
C ILE A 427 -5.55 33.49 5.34
N THR A 428 -6.36 34.12 6.20
CA THR A 428 -7.33 35.16 5.82
C THR A 428 -6.97 36.53 6.38
N ALA A 429 -6.86 36.65 7.71
CA ALA A 429 -6.35 37.84 8.41
C ALA A 429 -5.07 37.55 9.24
N GLY A 430 -4.50 36.35 9.08
CA GLY A 430 -3.34 35.87 9.85
C GLY A 430 -3.57 35.64 11.34
N THR A 431 -4.77 35.93 11.89
CA THR A 431 -5.04 35.96 13.34
C THR A 431 -4.67 34.66 14.05
N ALA A 432 -5.06 33.49 13.53
CA ALA A 432 -4.74 32.19 14.12
C ALA A 432 -3.22 31.89 14.13
N ILE A 433 -2.50 32.35 13.11
CA ILE A 433 -1.03 32.24 13.04
C ILE A 433 -0.38 33.20 14.06
N ARG A 434 -0.85 34.45 14.14
CA ARG A 434 -0.36 35.43 15.14
C ARG A 434 -0.61 34.94 16.59
N GLU A 435 -1.77 34.33 16.85
CA GLU A 435 -2.06 33.67 18.13
C GLU A 435 -1.10 32.49 18.40
N ALA A 436 -0.85 31.63 17.41
CA ALA A 436 0.05 30.49 17.55
C ALA A 436 1.50 30.92 17.85
N PHE A 437 2.02 31.93 17.14
CA PHE A 437 3.34 32.52 17.42
C PHE A 437 3.46 32.98 18.87
N GLY A 438 2.52 33.79 19.35
CA GLY A 438 2.51 34.29 20.73
C GLY A 438 2.23 33.24 21.82
N ILE A 439 2.00 31.98 21.45
CA ILE A 439 1.99 30.81 22.34
C ILE A 439 3.34 30.08 22.27
N LEU A 440 3.88 29.85 21.06
CA LEU A 440 5.10 29.07 20.81
C LEU A 440 6.38 29.80 21.25
N GLU A 441 6.43 31.14 21.13
CA GLU A 441 7.54 31.95 21.66
C GLU A 441 7.72 31.77 23.17
N LYS A 442 6.60 31.64 23.92
CA LYS A 442 6.60 31.47 25.38
C LYS A 442 7.12 30.11 25.84
N THR A 443 7.26 29.15 24.93
CA THR A 443 7.84 27.83 25.22
C THR A 443 9.25 27.66 24.66
N GLY A 444 9.88 28.74 24.15
CA GLY A 444 11.18 28.64 23.50
C GLY A 444 11.17 27.74 22.26
N ALA A 445 10.03 27.65 21.57
CA ALA A 445 9.93 26.92 20.30
C ALA A 445 10.30 27.84 19.14
N HIS A 446 11.01 27.30 18.15
CA HIS A 446 11.41 28.04 16.95
C HIS A 446 10.41 27.79 15.83
N VAL A 447 9.48 28.71 15.60
CA VAL A 447 8.58 28.58 14.44
C VAL A 447 9.40 28.72 13.15
N SER A 448 9.36 27.67 12.34
CA SER A 448 10.18 27.52 11.13
C SER A 448 9.40 27.81 9.85
N GLY A 449 8.07 27.73 9.90
CA GLY A 449 7.20 28.03 8.78
C GLY A 449 5.72 27.74 9.07
N VAL A 450 4.87 28.02 8.08
CA VAL A 450 3.46 27.60 8.04
C VAL A 450 3.20 26.81 6.75
N CYS A 451 2.39 25.76 6.81
CA CYS A 451 1.82 25.12 5.61
C CYS A 451 0.28 25.26 5.62
N ILE A 452 -0.29 25.63 4.47
CA ILE A 452 -1.74 25.82 4.27
C ILE A 452 -2.28 25.06 3.06
N SER A 453 -3.60 24.89 2.98
CA SER A 453 -4.23 24.18 1.85
C SER A 453 -4.37 25.03 0.58
N LEU A 454 -4.76 26.30 0.69
CA LEU A 454 -4.92 27.19 -0.46
C LEU A 454 -4.38 28.58 -0.14
N ASP A 455 -3.41 29.04 -0.92
CA ASP A 455 -3.08 30.47 -1.02
C ASP A 455 -4.11 31.17 -1.90
N ARG A 456 -4.72 32.24 -1.39
CA ARG A 456 -5.68 33.06 -2.14
C ARG A 456 -5.00 34.10 -3.02
N GLN A 457 -3.73 34.43 -2.75
CA GLN A 457 -2.94 35.48 -3.41
C GLN A 457 -3.68 36.84 -3.49
N GLU A 458 -4.55 37.12 -2.53
CA GLU A 458 -5.44 38.28 -2.53
C GLU A 458 -4.84 39.46 -1.77
N LYS A 459 -4.88 40.65 -2.36
CA LYS A 459 -4.60 41.93 -1.68
C LYS A 459 -5.51 42.09 -0.46
N VAL A 460 -4.99 42.59 0.65
CA VAL A 460 -5.77 42.85 1.87
C VAL A 460 -6.78 43.97 1.62
N SER A 461 -6.36 45.09 1.03
CA SER A 461 -7.27 46.17 0.60
C SER A 461 -6.79 46.82 -0.72
N VAL A 462 -7.28 48.03 -1.04
CA VAL A 462 -6.76 48.82 -2.18
C VAL A 462 -5.49 49.57 -1.75
N GLU A 463 -5.42 49.94 -0.48
CA GLU A 463 -4.35 50.68 0.18
C GLU A 463 -3.19 49.76 0.61
N ASP A 464 -3.48 48.55 1.08
CA ASP A 464 -2.49 47.50 1.34
C ASP A 464 -2.56 46.41 0.27
N THR A 465 -1.63 46.49 -0.68
CA THR A 465 -1.52 45.61 -1.86
C THR A 465 -0.82 44.28 -1.57
N ARG A 466 -0.32 44.07 -0.34
CA ARG A 466 0.20 42.77 0.13
C ARG A 466 -0.95 41.80 0.38
N SER A 467 -0.67 40.50 0.35
CA SER A 467 -1.59 39.50 0.92
C SER A 467 -1.39 39.33 2.43
N ALA A 468 -2.37 38.68 3.07
CA ALA A 468 -2.24 38.23 4.45
C ALA A 468 -1.10 37.20 4.64
N ILE A 469 -0.62 36.55 3.58
CA ILE A 469 0.57 35.69 3.63
C ILE A 469 1.85 36.53 3.61
N ASP A 470 1.92 37.56 2.77
CA ASP A 470 3.09 38.45 2.74
C ASP A 470 3.22 39.23 4.05
N GLN A 471 2.11 39.70 4.62
CA GLN A 471 2.09 40.26 5.98
C GLN A 471 2.61 39.28 7.04
N VAL A 472 2.39 37.96 6.90
CA VAL A 472 2.92 36.94 7.83
C VAL A 472 4.42 36.72 7.60
N LYS A 473 4.87 36.60 6.34
CA LYS A 473 6.30 36.50 5.98
C LYS A 473 7.08 37.71 6.49
N GLU A 474 6.56 38.92 6.30
CA GLU A 474 7.16 40.17 6.78
C GLU A 474 7.13 40.31 8.31
N SER A 475 6.03 39.94 8.97
CA SER A 475 5.91 40.08 10.44
C SER A 475 6.85 39.15 11.22
N PHE A 476 7.19 37.98 10.64
CA PHE A 476 7.83 36.88 11.39
C PHE A 476 9.09 36.31 10.72
N GLY A 477 9.44 36.73 9.51
CA GLY A 477 10.63 36.25 8.79
C GLY A 477 10.57 34.79 8.29
N ILE A 478 9.41 34.15 8.38
CA ILE A 478 9.23 32.72 8.08
C ILE A 478 8.63 32.44 6.68
N PRO A 479 8.99 31.32 6.05
CA PRO A 479 8.32 30.83 4.85
C PRO A 479 6.87 30.37 5.13
N VAL A 480 6.03 30.51 4.11
CA VAL A 480 4.69 29.93 4.05
C VAL A 480 4.59 29.07 2.79
N VAL A 481 4.19 27.81 2.96
CA VAL A 481 4.01 26.80 1.92
C VAL A 481 2.50 26.59 1.70
N SER A 482 2.07 26.40 0.46
CA SER A 482 0.70 26.01 0.11
C SER A 482 0.67 24.70 -0.67
N ILE A 483 -0.46 23.99 -0.63
CA ILE A 483 -0.72 22.84 -1.53
C ILE A 483 -1.04 23.33 -2.95
N ALA A 484 -1.76 24.45 -3.06
CA ALA A 484 -2.07 25.16 -4.30
C ALA A 484 -2.31 26.65 -4.03
N ALA A 485 -2.33 27.46 -5.09
CA ALA A 485 -2.60 28.89 -5.07
C ALA A 485 -3.71 29.29 -6.07
N LEU A 486 -4.10 30.58 -6.09
CA LEU A 486 -5.04 31.13 -7.08
C LEU A 486 -4.47 31.04 -8.51
N ASP A 487 -3.15 31.14 -8.67
CA ASP A 487 -2.45 30.93 -9.94
C ASP A 487 -2.63 29.49 -10.45
N ASP A 488 -2.52 28.49 -9.57
CA ASP A 488 -2.78 27.08 -9.92
C ASP A 488 -4.25 26.82 -10.22
N LEU A 489 -5.16 27.55 -9.56
CA LEU A 489 -6.60 27.49 -9.85
C LEU A 489 -6.92 28.04 -11.26
N VAL A 490 -6.23 29.10 -11.68
CA VAL A 490 -6.31 29.61 -13.06
C VAL A 490 -5.68 28.61 -14.04
N GLY A 491 -4.48 28.09 -13.75
CA GLY A 491 -3.81 27.09 -14.59
C GLY A 491 -4.60 25.78 -14.75
N PHE A 492 -5.26 25.32 -13.69
CA PHE A 492 -6.20 24.18 -13.74
C PHE A 492 -7.35 24.47 -14.71
N LEU A 493 -8.00 25.63 -14.58
CA LEU A 493 -9.12 26.03 -15.44
C LEU A 493 -8.71 26.31 -16.90
N GLU A 494 -7.44 26.61 -17.15
CA GLU A 494 -6.85 26.70 -18.49
C GLU A 494 -6.51 25.32 -19.09
N SER A 495 -6.39 24.28 -18.25
CA SER A 495 -6.00 22.92 -18.66
C SER A 495 -7.16 21.97 -18.92
N VAL A 496 -8.37 22.28 -18.44
CA VAL A 496 -9.57 21.45 -18.65
C VAL A 496 -10.29 21.79 -19.95
N ASP A 497 -10.79 20.76 -20.64
CA ASP A 497 -11.54 20.92 -21.88
C ASP A 497 -12.97 21.43 -21.59
N PRO A 498 -13.37 22.62 -22.11
CA PRO A 498 -14.71 23.17 -21.91
C PRO A 498 -15.86 22.29 -22.45
N ALA A 499 -15.57 21.33 -23.33
CA ALA A 499 -16.57 20.36 -23.79
C ALA A 499 -16.85 19.23 -22.78
N THR A 500 -16.01 19.07 -21.74
CA THR A 500 -16.12 17.98 -20.75
C THR A 500 -16.17 18.45 -19.30
N ASP A 501 -15.58 19.60 -18.97
CA ASP A 501 -15.63 20.18 -17.62
C ASP A 501 -16.36 21.54 -17.61
N ALA A 502 -17.57 21.55 -17.04
CA ALA A 502 -18.39 22.74 -16.89
C ALA A 502 -17.73 23.85 -16.04
N ASN A 503 -16.69 23.55 -15.25
CA ASN A 503 -15.96 24.54 -14.48
C ASN A 503 -15.15 25.50 -15.37
N ALA A 504 -14.78 25.09 -16.60
CA ALA A 504 -14.02 25.92 -17.54
C ALA A 504 -14.71 27.27 -17.85
N ALA A 505 -16.05 27.31 -17.80
CA ALA A 505 -16.85 28.51 -18.01
C ALA A 505 -16.57 29.64 -17.00
N PHE A 506 -16.01 29.35 -15.82
CA PHE A 506 -15.66 30.35 -14.82
C PHE A 506 -14.29 31.01 -15.03
N LEU A 507 -13.45 30.48 -15.94
CA LEU A 507 -12.11 31.00 -16.21
C LEU A 507 -12.07 32.52 -16.50
N PRO A 508 -12.97 33.11 -17.31
CA PRO A 508 -12.94 34.55 -17.58
C PRO A 508 -13.20 35.39 -16.33
N VAL A 509 -14.15 34.98 -15.49
CA VAL A 509 -14.55 35.71 -14.27
C VAL A 509 -13.45 35.62 -13.20
N ILE A 510 -12.80 34.46 -13.08
CA ILE A 510 -11.70 34.24 -12.13
C ILE A 510 -10.44 34.98 -12.59
N ARG A 511 -10.13 35.02 -13.90
CA ARG A 511 -9.06 35.86 -14.45
C ARG A 511 -9.30 37.36 -14.19
N ALA A 512 -10.53 37.85 -14.35
CA ALA A 512 -10.89 39.24 -14.03
C ALA A 512 -10.70 39.53 -12.53
N TYR A 513 -11.26 38.69 -11.65
CA TYR A 513 -11.10 38.81 -10.21
C TYR A 513 -9.63 38.78 -9.76
N ARG A 514 -8.79 37.95 -10.40
CA ARG A 514 -7.34 37.91 -10.16
C ARG A 514 -6.63 39.20 -10.60
N ALA A 515 -7.08 39.86 -11.66
CA ALA A 515 -6.51 41.16 -12.07
C ALA A 515 -6.85 42.26 -11.05
N ASP A 516 -8.10 42.33 -10.60
CA ASP A 516 -8.58 43.34 -9.65
C ASP A 516 -7.98 43.12 -8.25
N PHE A 517 -8.18 41.92 -7.68
CA PHE A 517 -7.92 41.62 -6.27
C PHE A 517 -6.69 40.74 -6.01
N GLY A 518 -6.06 40.16 -7.03
CA GLY A 518 -4.82 39.40 -6.88
C GLY A 518 -3.61 40.31 -6.62
N GLN A 519 -2.64 39.84 -5.84
CA GLN A 519 -1.34 40.51 -5.68
C GLN A 519 -0.51 40.42 -6.97
N ALA A 520 0.40 41.38 -7.17
CA ALA A 520 1.38 41.25 -8.24
C ALA A 520 2.37 40.11 -7.92
N ALA A 521 2.67 39.27 -8.92
CA ALA A 521 3.64 38.19 -8.75
C ALA A 521 5.05 38.77 -8.51
N ALA A 522 5.63 38.46 -7.35
CA ALA A 522 6.97 38.91 -7.00
C ALA A 522 8.00 38.20 -7.88
N ILE A 523 8.63 38.94 -8.80
CA ILE A 523 9.70 38.41 -9.67
C ILE A 523 10.94 38.15 -8.82
N ALA A 524 11.10 36.90 -8.38
CA ALA A 524 12.31 36.44 -7.70
C ALA A 524 13.51 36.52 -8.68
N MET A 525 14.36 37.55 -8.52
CA MET A 525 15.55 37.80 -9.35
C MET A 525 16.69 36.78 -9.11
N PHE A 526 16.44 35.50 -9.35
CA PHE A 526 17.52 34.53 -9.56
C PHE A 526 18.01 34.59 -11.00
N SER A 527 18.97 35.50 -11.24
CA SER A 527 19.62 35.70 -12.53
C SER A 527 20.27 34.42 -13.06
N ARG A 528 19.59 33.74 -14.00
CA ARG A 528 20.17 32.66 -14.81
C ARG A 528 21.31 33.23 -15.67
N ARG A 529 22.54 33.16 -15.17
CA ARG A 529 23.74 33.26 -16.01
C ARG A 529 23.81 32.05 -16.93
N VAL A 530 23.25 32.19 -18.13
CA VAL A 530 23.42 31.24 -19.22
C VAL A 530 24.85 31.36 -19.72
N LEU A 531 25.74 30.49 -19.23
CA LEU A 531 27.07 30.30 -19.80
C LEU A 531 26.96 29.34 -20.99
N VAL A 532 26.98 29.90 -22.19
CA VAL A 532 27.19 29.15 -23.42
C VAL A 532 28.69 28.87 -23.56
N SER A 533 29.07 27.60 -23.59
CA SER A 533 30.31 27.17 -24.23
C SER A 533 30.05 25.89 -25.04
N ALA A 534 30.59 25.86 -26.25
CA ALA A 534 30.48 24.71 -27.15
C ALA A 534 31.74 23.82 -27.03
N ASN A 535 31.64 22.62 -27.60
CA ASN A 535 32.75 21.71 -27.93
C ASN A 535 33.61 21.18 -26.77
N SER A 536 33.23 20.00 -26.26
CA SER A 536 34.18 18.90 -26.11
C SER A 536 33.49 17.54 -26.34
N ILE A 537 33.92 16.80 -27.36
CA ILE A 537 33.48 15.43 -27.61
C ILE A 537 34.56 14.51 -27.00
N GLU A 538 34.29 13.94 -25.83
CA GLU A 538 35.11 12.85 -25.28
C GLU A 538 34.29 11.62 -24.94
N ARG A 539 34.78 10.46 -25.42
CA ARG A 539 34.20 9.14 -25.13
C ARG A 539 34.69 8.67 -23.76
N VAL A 540 33.86 8.74 -22.73
CA VAL A 540 34.20 8.12 -21.43
C VAL A 540 33.93 6.62 -21.49
N ALA A 541 35.00 5.82 -21.45
CA ALA A 541 34.94 4.38 -21.46
C ALA A 541 34.37 3.79 -20.15
N SER A 542 34.00 2.51 -20.19
CA SER A 542 33.32 1.81 -19.08
C SER A 542 34.24 1.57 -17.87
N ASN A 543 34.25 2.49 -16.90
CA ASN A 543 34.95 2.34 -15.62
C ASN A 543 34.23 1.37 -14.65
N ARG A 544 34.06 0.11 -15.07
CA ARG A 544 34.03 -1.01 -14.13
C ARG A 544 35.43 -1.10 -13.50
N GLN A 545 35.48 -1.23 -12.16
CA GLN A 545 36.67 -1.18 -11.32
C GLN A 545 37.24 0.24 -11.07
N ILE A 546 36.86 0.85 -9.95
CA ILE A 546 37.76 1.25 -8.84
C ILE A 546 36.89 1.88 -7.73
N ARG A 547 36.62 1.10 -6.67
CA ARG A 547 36.31 1.50 -5.27
C ARG A 547 35.91 0.28 -4.43
N ARG A 548 36.85 -0.65 -4.25
CA ARG A 548 36.93 -1.41 -2.99
C ARG A 548 37.61 -0.49 -1.95
N LYS A 549 37.32 -0.72 -0.66
CA LYS A 549 37.84 0.01 0.52
C LYS A 549 37.19 1.38 0.85
N THR A 550 35.90 1.35 1.17
CA THR A 550 35.38 1.99 2.41
C THR A 550 34.47 0.99 3.10
N ARG A 551 34.44 0.95 4.43
CA ARG A 551 33.56 0.08 5.22
C ARG A 551 32.33 0.88 5.65
N HIS A 552 31.14 0.28 5.56
CA HIS A 552 29.90 0.89 6.06
C HIS A 552 29.94 1.02 7.60
N PRO A 553 29.41 2.09 8.22
CA PRO A 553 29.54 2.32 9.67
C PRO A 553 28.94 1.25 10.59
N ALA A 554 28.04 0.39 10.06
CA ALA A 554 27.35 -0.66 10.83
C ALA A 554 28.30 -1.62 11.59
N ASN A 555 29.52 -1.84 11.09
CA ASN A 555 30.48 -2.78 11.67
C ASN A 555 31.41 -2.17 12.73
N LEU A 556 31.15 -0.94 13.21
CA LEU A 556 31.91 -0.30 14.30
C LEU A 556 31.22 -0.35 15.69
N ARG A 557 29.99 -0.87 15.79
CA ARG A 557 29.32 -1.13 17.08
C ARG A 557 29.42 -2.59 17.57
N ALA A 558 30.25 -3.41 16.90
CA ALA A 558 30.47 -4.82 17.25
C ALA A 558 31.73 -5.07 18.11
N LEU A 559 32.51 -4.02 18.44
CA LEU A 559 33.80 -4.12 19.11
C LEU A 559 33.97 -3.12 20.28
N GLN A 560 32.95 -3.04 21.15
CA GLN A 560 33.09 -2.57 22.54
C GLN A 560 31.81 -2.88 23.34
N ARG A 561 31.67 -4.14 23.76
CA ARG A 561 30.95 -4.49 24.98
C ARG A 561 31.95 -5.18 25.91
N GLN A 562 32.20 -4.58 27.07
CA GLN A 562 32.78 -5.32 28.19
C GLN A 562 31.78 -6.41 28.60
N PRO A 563 32.23 -7.55 29.14
CA PRO A 563 31.32 -8.52 29.73
C PRO A 563 30.61 -7.86 30.92
N GLN A 564 29.28 -7.69 30.81
CA GLN A 564 28.45 -7.50 32.00
C GLN A 564 28.32 -8.85 32.68
N GLU A 565 28.41 -8.87 34.01
CA GLU A 565 28.18 -10.07 34.81
C GLU A 565 26.76 -10.60 34.58
N GLU A 566 26.59 -11.92 34.56
CA GLU A 566 25.27 -12.53 34.50
C GLU A 566 24.55 -12.31 35.84
N VAL A 567 23.69 -11.29 35.89
CA VAL A 567 22.80 -11.05 37.02
C VAL A 567 21.86 -12.25 37.15
N ALA A 568 22.13 -13.11 38.14
CA ALA A 568 21.36 -14.31 38.42
C ALA A 568 19.88 -13.95 38.65
N VAL A 569 19.01 -14.41 37.76
CA VAL A 569 17.58 -14.16 37.85
C VAL A 569 16.98 -15.08 38.92
N PRO A 570 16.35 -14.56 39.99
CA PRO A 570 15.72 -15.41 41.00
C PRO A 570 14.53 -16.18 40.39
N PRO A 571 14.29 -17.43 40.81
CA PRO A 571 13.22 -18.26 40.28
C PRO A 571 11.83 -17.67 40.57
N LEU A 572 10.84 -18.10 39.80
CA LEU A 572 9.44 -17.72 40.00
C LEU A 572 8.95 -18.21 41.37
N LYS A 573 8.19 -17.38 42.09
CA LYS A 573 7.63 -17.73 43.41
C LYS A 573 6.58 -18.85 43.35
N TYR A 574 5.98 -19.07 42.17
CA TYR A 574 5.05 -20.15 41.86
C TYR A 574 5.28 -20.61 40.41
N GLU A 575 5.17 -21.91 40.13
CA GLU A 575 5.29 -22.41 38.76
C GLU A 575 3.98 -22.19 37.95
N PRO A 576 4.07 -21.92 36.64
CA PRO A 576 2.90 -21.72 35.79
C PRO A 576 2.17 -23.05 35.51
N THR A 577 1.01 -23.25 36.13
CA THR A 577 0.17 -24.46 35.97
C THR A 577 -0.48 -24.63 34.58
N TYR A 578 -0.24 -23.72 33.65
CA TYR A 578 -0.58 -23.88 32.24
C TYR A 578 0.38 -23.07 31.35
N VAL A 579 1.05 -23.76 30.41
CA VAL A 579 1.82 -23.15 29.33
C VAL A 579 1.22 -23.63 28.00
N PRO A 580 0.55 -22.77 27.22
CA PRO A 580 -0.03 -23.17 25.94
C PRO A 580 1.04 -23.32 24.87
N GLU A 581 1.03 -24.44 24.14
CA GLU A 581 1.98 -24.74 23.06
C GLU A 581 1.89 -23.76 21.88
N THR A 582 0.72 -23.13 21.70
CA THR A 582 0.50 -22.06 20.71
C THR A 582 -0.23 -20.86 21.34
N VAL A 583 0.24 -19.66 21.00
CA VAL A 583 -0.38 -18.37 21.34
C VAL A 583 -0.67 -17.66 20.02
N SER A 584 -1.83 -17.02 19.89
CA SER A 584 -2.21 -16.32 18.66
C SER A 584 -1.27 -15.14 18.37
N PHE A 585 -1.19 -14.72 17.09
CA PHE A 585 -0.36 -13.59 16.65
C PHE A 585 -0.66 -12.28 17.42
N ASN A 586 -1.90 -12.09 17.87
CA ASN A 586 -2.35 -10.98 18.69
C ASN A 586 -2.27 -11.23 20.22
N GLY A 587 -1.56 -12.27 20.66
CA GLY A 587 -1.14 -12.48 22.06
C GLY A 587 -2.11 -13.27 22.95
N TRP A 588 -3.11 -13.94 22.39
CA TRP A 588 -4.14 -14.65 23.16
C TRP A 588 -3.91 -16.16 23.20
N SER A 589 -4.09 -16.73 24.39
CA SER A 589 -4.03 -18.18 24.61
C SER A 589 -5.41 -18.83 24.44
N PRO A 590 -5.51 -20.07 23.92
CA PRO A 590 -6.74 -20.85 24.00
C PRO A 590 -7.08 -21.18 25.48
N ALA A 591 -8.35 -21.46 25.75
CA ALA A 591 -8.77 -21.99 27.04
C ALA A 591 -8.40 -23.48 27.15
N PRO A 592 -7.98 -23.98 28.33
CA PRO A 592 -7.69 -25.40 28.51
C PRO A 592 -8.95 -26.25 28.32
N ALA A 593 -8.81 -27.40 27.67
CA ALA A 593 -9.93 -28.30 27.33
C ALA A 593 -10.55 -29.02 28.54
N ALA A 594 -9.91 -28.97 29.71
CA ALA A 594 -10.35 -29.52 30.97
C ALA A 594 -10.05 -28.54 32.13
N PRO A 595 -10.69 -28.69 33.31
CA PRO A 595 -10.26 -27.98 34.51
C PRO A 595 -8.79 -28.26 34.83
N LEU A 596 -8.00 -27.22 35.13
CA LEU A 596 -6.58 -27.38 35.45
C LEU A 596 -6.42 -28.15 36.78
N PRO A 597 -5.78 -29.33 36.80
CA PRO A 597 -5.57 -30.08 38.03
C PRO A 597 -4.59 -29.32 38.95
N GLY A 598 -4.85 -29.37 40.26
CA GLY A 598 -4.03 -28.67 41.26
C GLY A 598 -4.50 -27.26 41.63
N LEU A 599 -5.53 -26.70 40.98
CA LEU A 599 -6.20 -25.50 41.49
C LEU A 599 -7.18 -25.86 42.63
N PRO A 600 -7.22 -25.13 43.77
CA PRO A 600 -8.06 -25.46 44.92
C PRO A 600 -9.55 -25.11 44.74
N PHE A 601 -9.98 -24.72 43.55
CA PHE A 601 -11.38 -24.34 43.24
C PHE A 601 -11.78 -24.78 41.82
N HIS A 602 -13.08 -24.91 41.57
CA HIS A 602 -13.62 -25.37 40.28
C HIS A 602 -14.12 -24.20 39.41
N VAL A 603 -13.61 -24.12 38.18
CA VAL A 603 -14.00 -23.09 37.19
C VAL A 603 -15.05 -23.65 36.24
N LYS A 604 -16.32 -23.25 36.42
CA LYS A 604 -17.43 -23.60 35.49
C LYS A 604 -17.85 -22.39 34.64
N ARG A 605 -18.03 -22.63 33.33
CA ARG A 605 -18.45 -21.66 32.31
C ARG A 605 -19.86 -21.11 32.58
N THR A 606 -20.06 -19.81 32.35
CA THR A 606 -21.35 -19.12 32.58
C THR A 606 -21.92 -18.37 31.37
N ALA A 607 -21.21 -18.30 30.24
CA ALA A 607 -21.71 -17.69 28.99
C ALA A 607 -20.99 -18.24 27.74
N VAL A 608 -21.56 -17.96 26.56
CA VAL A 608 -20.99 -18.26 25.23
C VAL A 608 -20.81 -16.96 24.46
N GLY A 609 -19.72 -16.23 24.73
CA GLY A 609 -19.39 -15.01 23.99
C GLY A 609 -18.41 -14.10 24.74
N LEU A 610 -17.25 -13.85 24.10
CA LEU A 610 -16.19 -12.94 24.54
C LEU A 610 -15.51 -13.27 25.89
N GLN A 611 -14.34 -12.66 26.10
CA GLN A 611 -13.33 -13.10 27.07
C GLN A 611 -13.51 -12.46 28.45
N LEU A 612 -12.88 -13.06 29.46
CA LEU A 612 -12.58 -12.39 30.73
C LEU A 612 -11.05 -12.19 30.93
N PRO A 613 -10.65 -11.11 31.61
CA PRO A 613 -9.25 -10.75 31.95
C PRO A 613 -8.29 -11.75 32.69
N VAL A 614 -6.95 -11.49 32.60
CA VAL A 614 -5.73 -12.09 33.29
C VAL A 614 -4.66 -10.95 33.48
N TYR A 615 -3.52 -10.96 34.25
CA TYR A 615 -2.66 -9.75 34.69
C TYR A 615 -1.23 -9.41 34.08
N ARG A 616 -0.89 -8.11 33.77
CA ARG A 616 0.37 -7.50 33.16
C ARG A 616 1.59 -7.47 34.11
N ASP A 617 2.79 -7.70 33.58
CA ASP A 617 4.10 -7.38 34.20
C ASP A 617 5.09 -6.75 33.17
N TYR A 618 6.17 -6.14 33.64
CA TYR A 618 7.12 -5.33 32.86
C TYR A 618 8.57 -5.45 33.39
N ARG A 619 9.45 -6.14 32.65
CA ARG A 619 10.92 -6.11 32.87
C ARG A 619 11.64 -5.86 31.54
N ASN A 620 12.82 -5.25 31.61
CA ASN A 620 13.75 -5.05 30.48
C ASN A 620 13.13 -4.42 29.20
N GLY A 621 12.20 -3.47 29.37
CA GLY A 621 11.76 -2.59 28.27
C GLY A 621 10.73 -3.18 27.28
N ARG A 622 9.95 -4.21 27.66
CA ARG A 622 8.78 -4.65 26.86
C ARG A 622 7.53 -4.98 27.69
N THR A 623 6.36 -4.59 27.17
CA THR A 623 5.02 -4.69 27.76
C THR A 623 4.20 -5.89 27.20
N ARG A 624 3.62 -6.80 28.00
CA ARG A 624 2.67 -7.87 27.53
C ARG A 624 1.29 -7.79 28.22
N VAL A 625 0.15 -7.78 27.50
CA VAL A 625 -1.19 -7.26 27.93
C VAL A 625 -2.05 -8.24 28.73
N LEU A 626 -2.46 -7.84 29.94
CA LEU A 626 -3.42 -8.49 30.87
C LEU A 626 -3.60 -7.51 32.15
N THR A 627 -4.54 -7.24 33.12
CA THR A 627 -6.00 -7.41 33.52
C THR A 627 -6.42 -8.42 34.70
N ILE A 628 -7.67 -8.51 35.25
CA ILE A 628 -8.39 -9.69 35.90
C ILE A 628 -9.83 -9.25 36.30
N LEU A 629 -10.89 -10.08 36.14
CA LEU A 629 -12.27 -9.86 36.70
C LEU A 629 -13.18 -11.12 36.68
N ARG A 630 -14.02 -11.33 37.72
CA ARG A 630 -15.31 -12.08 37.65
C ARG A 630 -16.32 -11.53 38.68
N ARG A 631 -17.62 -11.58 38.36
CA ARG A 631 -18.74 -11.15 39.23
C ARG A 631 -19.09 -12.23 40.27
N PHE A 632 -19.22 -11.84 41.54
CA PHE A 632 -19.58 -12.72 42.66
C PHE A 632 -21.11 -12.86 42.85
N LYS A 633 -21.51 -13.92 43.57
CA LYS A 633 -22.87 -14.19 44.09
C LYS A 633 -22.69 -15.06 45.34
N GLY A 634 -22.49 -14.41 46.47
CA GLY A 634 -22.15 -14.97 47.78
C GLY A 634 -22.13 -13.83 48.79
N ASP A 635 -21.71 -14.10 50.03
CA ASP A 635 -21.79 -13.13 51.11
C ASP A 635 -20.97 -11.86 50.80
N GLU A 636 -21.57 -10.69 51.06
CA GLU A 636 -20.91 -9.41 50.85
C GLU A 636 -19.77 -9.22 51.86
N GLN A 637 -19.92 -9.72 53.10
CA GLN A 637 -18.88 -9.65 54.12
C GLN A 637 -17.67 -10.50 53.75
N GLU A 638 -17.88 -11.70 53.19
CA GLU A 638 -16.79 -12.58 52.72
C GLU A 638 -15.97 -11.90 51.61
N LEU A 639 -16.64 -11.22 50.68
CA LEU A 639 -15.99 -10.42 49.64
C LEU A 639 -15.27 -9.18 50.21
N ARG A 640 -15.84 -8.51 51.22
CA ARG A 640 -15.23 -7.35 51.91
C ARG A 640 -13.97 -7.79 52.66
N ASP A 641 -14.00 -8.95 53.29
CA ASP A 641 -12.89 -9.58 54.00
C ASP A 641 -11.78 -10.10 53.06
N GLU A 642 -12.09 -10.63 51.87
CA GLU A 642 -11.07 -10.97 50.88
C GLU A 642 -10.41 -9.71 50.30
N MET A 643 -11.20 -8.72 49.87
CA MET A 643 -10.66 -7.51 49.26
C MET A 643 -9.87 -6.65 50.25
N SER A 644 -10.25 -6.61 51.54
CA SER A 644 -9.47 -5.96 52.59
C SER A 644 -8.07 -6.57 52.75
N LYS A 645 -7.94 -7.91 52.65
CA LYS A 645 -6.63 -8.61 52.68
C LYS A 645 -5.77 -8.26 51.46
N VAL A 646 -6.38 -8.07 50.27
CA VAL A 646 -5.68 -7.65 49.05
C VAL A 646 -5.29 -6.16 49.10
N CYS A 647 -6.07 -5.32 49.78
CA CYS A 647 -5.84 -3.89 49.95
C CYS A 647 -5.03 -3.52 51.21
N GLU A 648 -4.32 -4.49 51.80
CA GLU A 648 -3.46 -4.31 52.99
C GLU A 648 -4.19 -3.69 54.21
N GLY A 649 -5.45 -4.09 54.43
CA GLY A 649 -6.26 -3.66 55.58
C GLY A 649 -6.91 -2.28 55.45
N LYS A 650 -6.87 -1.66 54.26
CA LYS A 650 -7.61 -0.42 53.97
C LYS A 650 -9.10 -0.70 53.76
N GLU A 651 -9.95 0.26 54.12
CA GLU A 651 -11.40 0.13 54.02
C GLU A 651 -11.84 -0.07 52.56
N VAL A 652 -12.62 -1.13 52.32
CA VAL A 652 -13.16 -1.46 50.99
C VAL A 652 -14.65 -1.16 50.97
N ALA A 653 -15.03 -0.18 50.15
CA ALA A 653 -16.41 0.06 49.76
C ALA A 653 -16.81 -0.91 48.64
N ILE A 654 -17.68 -1.87 48.99
CA ILE A 654 -18.55 -2.64 48.07
C ILE A 654 -19.91 -1.95 48.04
#